data_AF-A0A8H5RW33-F1
#
_entry.id   AF-A0A8H5RW33-F1
#
_cell.length_a   1.000
_cell.length_b   1.000
_cell.length_c   1.000
_cell.angle_alpha   90.00
_cell.angle_beta   90.00
_cell.angle_gamma   90.00
#
_symmetry.space_group_name_H-M   'P 1'
#
loop_
_entity.id
_entity.type
_entity.pdbx_description
1 polymer ?
#
loop_
_entity_poly.entity_id
_entity_poly.type
_entity_poly.pdbx_seq_one_letter_code
_entity_poly.pdbx_strand_id
1 'polypeptide(L)'
;MDSLTLNDWLSPDSAGNTSFGHLKYEPGHRETRDLWLEILMMLDQPEYSRRHLVVVHPGTDCGLFNLYRICQASNLEIGEQLWTYEEWFKFVRGCWSRPERLSDLERTTFVFEVHPVMSVSCAMALVATIQTAVEIAPGNVTRVLTVSSTDIDQAFVRLVEHYGYESPQLFTHVNRVSSETEPEDVRTIYCASKAELNRRAIERFGSLQGKQIVIDTQPCYLATVLDLDDSWKHVSMNSSGFKLIFAAFSGELDDNVVLHVLPGIYSPFPLRGYDHVHVIAVSDPMTYETDTTTHQMTVSTRQYSIQERKEVREYVHRLGTKPLSVAFYVDRPKGEDVNLEWWEDGPVLRRQNVWSRSLGAFIASITLLGSNVDGAAVAQCFVPDGMNSLYQTMVKRLHLQGIINLGQDGHLVMNLEGRELTAFFAVLSLVGHDYRLAYLIAQESETEDDVALQVKIQLAAVMTIGGLSLFKFDESLEGSEPADTPEAVTAACTGYTAPLGDQGSMWLAIGLWNRVGKDSMNFSQIPDSDSVLISGTSVRANWSQCVEAHGLWKRISAALVANGIDTVRRELTTETQALSIGSFRLIETHLLKAYLSQLVVRSPLQADWQNEFAFLDVSTRRTITDVLNEAGLTLDWEKVLPRDEYVFGIYHHLIRIDGKVAFKDWTRVHPWAVDDWIRKNRDRSGEYEAII
;
A
#
# COMPACT_ATOMS: atom_id res chain seq x y z
N MET A 1 17.36 -39.39 10.49
CA MET A 1 18.05 -38.13 10.81
C MET A 1 17.07 -37.37 11.66
N ASP A 2 17.40 -37.19 12.93
CA ASP A 2 16.51 -36.48 13.87
C ASP A 2 16.42 -35.02 13.44
N SER A 3 15.21 -34.46 13.44
CA SER A 3 14.97 -33.06 13.07
C SER A 3 15.68 -32.14 14.07
N LEU A 4 16.59 -31.28 13.58
CA LEU A 4 17.28 -30.28 14.39
C LEU A 4 16.24 -29.38 15.08
N THR A 5 16.28 -29.28 16.41
CA THR A 5 15.38 -28.39 17.15
C THR A 5 15.84 -26.93 17.04
N LEU A 6 14.93 -25.98 17.30
CA LEU A 6 15.30 -24.54 17.29
C LEU A 6 16.41 -24.24 18.30
N ASN A 7 16.37 -24.85 19.49
CA ASN A 7 17.39 -24.68 20.52
C ASN A 7 18.77 -25.22 20.06
N ASP A 8 18.78 -26.40 19.42
CA ASP A 8 20.02 -26.97 18.88
C ASP A 8 20.62 -26.09 17.78
N TRP A 9 19.76 -25.48 16.94
CA TRP A 9 20.19 -24.58 15.86
C TRP A 9 20.71 -23.22 16.36
N LEU A 10 20.13 -22.72 17.46
CA LEU A 10 20.60 -21.50 18.11
C LEU A 10 21.94 -21.72 18.83
N SER A 11 22.33 -22.97 19.11
CA SER A 11 23.58 -23.29 19.81
C SER A 11 24.84 -22.74 19.11
N PRO A 12 25.86 -22.26 19.86
CA PRO A 12 27.18 -21.92 19.31
C PRO A 12 27.85 -23.08 18.58
N ASP A 13 27.53 -24.32 18.96
CA ASP A 13 28.12 -25.53 18.40
C ASP A 13 27.40 -26.01 17.13
N SER A 14 26.33 -25.33 16.71
CA SER A 14 25.65 -25.65 15.46
C SER A 14 26.56 -25.31 14.27
N ALA A 15 26.62 -26.19 13.27
CA ALA A 15 27.51 -26.03 12.12
C ALA A 15 27.25 -24.70 11.38
N GLY A 16 28.34 -23.98 11.06
CA GLY A 16 28.32 -22.74 10.27
C GLY A 16 28.49 -21.45 11.09
N ASN A 17 29.39 -20.58 10.62
CA ASN A 17 29.59 -19.25 11.20
C ASN A 17 28.34 -18.36 11.02
N THR A 18 27.70 -18.41 9.85
CA THR A 18 26.43 -17.72 9.61
C THR A 18 25.38 -18.73 9.17
N SER A 19 24.20 -18.69 9.78
CA SER A 19 23.07 -19.53 9.38
C SER A 19 21.75 -18.78 9.44
N PHE A 20 20.81 -19.23 8.61
CA PHE A 20 19.50 -18.62 8.41
C PHE A 20 18.39 -19.59 8.78
N GLY A 21 17.36 -19.10 9.45
CA GLY A 21 16.20 -19.88 9.87
C GLY A 21 14.89 -19.12 9.68
N HIS A 22 13.81 -19.87 9.63
CA HIS A 22 12.45 -19.34 9.62
C HIS A 22 11.59 -20.06 10.66
N LEU A 23 11.03 -19.31 11.59
CA LEU A 23 10.05 -19.79 12.55
C LEU A 23 8.65 -19.42 12.08
N LYS A 24 7.92 -20.43 11.62
CA LYS A 24 6.49 -20.33 11.34
C LYS A 24 5.72 -20.54 12.63
N TYR A 25 4.82 -19.63 12.97
CA TYR A 25 3.87 -19.83 14.05
C TYR A 25 2.46 -20.01 13.51
N GLU A 26 1.60 -20.70 14.26
CA GLU A 26 0.22 -20.86 13.83
C GLU A 26 -0.53 -19.52 13.89
N PRO A 27 -1.20 -19.10 12.80
CA PRO A 27 -1.96 -17.86 12.76
C PRO A 27 -3.09 -17.76 13.80
N GLY A 28 -3.50 -18.89 14.40
CA GLY A 28 -4.48 -18.96 15.49
C GLY A 28 -3.94 -18.63 16.90
N HIS A 29 -2.72 -18.10 17.05
CA HIS A 29 -2.25 -17.65 18.36
C HIS A 29 -3.17 -16.56 18.93
N ARG A 30 -3.72 -16.82 20.12
CA ARG A 30 -4.60 -15.88 20.83
C ARG A 30 -3.87 -14.56 21.04
N GLU A 31 -2.73 -14.58 21.71
CA GLU A 31 -1.92 -13.38 21.92
C GLU A 31 -0.55 -13.55 21.29
N THR A 32 -0.24 -12.71 20.29
CA THR A 32 1.11 -12.63 19.69
C THR A 32 2.19 -12.33 20.74
N ARG A 33 1.78 -11.74 21.87
CA ARG A 33 2.61 -11.49 23.05
C ARG A 33 3.21 -12.77 23.63
N ASP A 34 2.41 -13.83 23.80
CA ASP A 34 2.86 -15.07 24.44
C ASP A 34 3.87 -15.79 23.54
N LEU A 35 3.61 -15.81 22.24
CA LEU A 35 4.56 -16.30 21.24
C LEU A 35 5.91 -15.56 21.33
N TRP A 36 5.87 -14.22 21.34
CA TRP A 36 7.11 -13.43 21.44
C TRP A 36 7.83 -13.64 22.77
N LEU A 37 7.10 -13.78 23.87
CA LEU A 37 7.68 -14.13 25.17
C LEU A 37 8.41 -15.48 25.10
N GLU A 38 7.78 -16.50 24.52
CA GLU A 38 8.39 -17.82 24.36
C GLU A 38 9.63 -17.78 23.44
N ILE A 39 9.55 -17.08 22.31
CA ILE A 39 10.69 -16.88 21.39
C ILE A 39 11.86 -16.22 22.13
N LEU A 40 11.60 -15.13 22.85
CA LEU A 40 12.63 -14.39 23.57
C LEU A 40 13.21 -15.21 24.73
N MET A 41 12.38 -15.96 25.47
CA MET A 41 12.84 -16.86 26.53
C MET A 41 13.72 -18.00 25.99
N MET A 42 13.44 -18.52 24.79
CA MET A 42 14.33 -19.50 24.13
C MET A 42 15.69 -18.88 23.76
N LEU A 43 15.72 -17.59 23.46
CA LEU A 43 16.94 -16.87 23.05
C LEU A 43 17.78 -16.35 24.23
N ASP A 44 17.16 -16.13 25.40
CA ASP A 44 17.81 -15.60 26.61
C ASP A 44 18.44 -16.68 27.52
N GLN A 45 18.75 -17.87 27.00
CA GLN A 45 19.35 -18.90 27.85
C GLN A 45 20.79 -18.52 28.28
N PRO A 46 21.23 -18.87 29.51
CA PRO A 46 22.56 -18.54 30.03
C PRO A 46 23.72 -19.03 29.15
N GLU A 47 23.50 -20.08 28.36
CA GLU A 47 24.45 -20.64 27.41
C GLU A 47 24.68 -19.73 26.19
N TYR A 48 23.76 -18.81 25.93
CA TYR A 48 23.77 -17.84 24.83
C TYR A 48 24.09 -16.39 25.29
N SER A 49 24.31 -16.20 26.60
CA SER A 49 24.50 -14.91 27.33
C SER A 49 25.63 -13.98 26.87
N ARG A 50 26.34 -14.30 25.79
CA ARG A 50 27.35 -13.43 25.14
C ARG A 50 26.93 -12.94 23.75
N ARG A 51 25.69 -13.18 23.33
CA ARG A 51 25.18 -12.72 22.03
C ARG A 51 24.31 -11.48 22.19
N HIS A 52 24.53 -10.50 21.33
CA HIS A 52 23.60 -9.37 21.17
C HIS A 52 22.35 -9.86 20.45
N LEU A 53 21.17 -9.38 20.86
CA LEU A 53 19.88 -9.78 20.30
C LEU A 53 19.22 -8.57 19.65
N VAL A 54 19.26 -8.52 18.32
CA VAL A 54 18.59 -7.47 17.56
C VAL A 54 17.22 -7.96 17.11
N VAL A 55 16.17 -7.27 17.52
CA VAL A 55 14.80 -7.56 17.12
C VAL A 55 14.33 -6.48 16.15
N VAL A 56 13.95 -6.89 14.95
CA VAL A 56 13.41 -6.00 13.91
C VAL A 56 11.94 -6.32 13.66
N HIS A 57 11.08 -5.32 13.80
CA HIS A 57 9.62 -5.49 13.79
C HIS A 57 8.91 -4.41 12.94
N PRO A 58 7.66 -4.63 12.49
CA PRO A 58 6.89 -3.71 11.64
C PRO A 58 6.61 -2.31 12.17
N GLY A 59 6.81 -2.04 13.45
CA GLY A 59 6.61 -0.71 14.03
C GLY A 59 5.17 -0.37 14.39
N THR A 60 4.25 -1.35 14.44
CA THR A 60 2.88 -1.06 14.89
C THR A 60 2.88 -0.70 16.38
N ASP A 61 2.12 0.32 16.78
CA ASP A 61 2.04 0.81 18.17
C ASP A 61 1.80 -0.33 19.19
N CYS A 62 1.09 -1.37 18.75
CA CYS A 62 0.80 -2.55 19.56
C CYS A 62 1.90 -3.59 19.65
N GLY A 63 2.57 -3.91 18.54
CA GLY A 63 3.67 -4.87 18.56
C GLY A 63 4.82 -4.34 19.42
N LEU A 64 5.19 -3.06 19.24
CA LEU A 64 6.19 -2.36 20.04
C LEU A 64 5.83 -2.32 21.53
N PHE A 65 4.61 -1.90 21.88
CA PHE A 65 4.19 -1.81 23.28
C PHE A 65 4.21 -3.18 23.98
N ASN A 66 3.75 -4.23 23.30
CA ASN A 66 3.75 -5.59 23.85
C ASN A 66 5.17 -6.13 24.01
N LEU A 67 6.04 -5.96 23.00
CA LEU A 67 7.45 -6.36 23.08
C LEU A 67 8.17 -5.60 24.21
N TYR A 68 7.98 -4.29 24.31
CA TYR A 68 8.59 -3.49 25.37
C TYR A 68 8.15 -3.94 26.77
N ARG A 69 6.86 -4.25 26.97
CA ARG A 69 6.36 -4.79 28.23
C ARG A 69 6.88 -6.20 28.53
N ILE A 70 7.02 -7.05 27.50
CA ILE A 70 7.64 -8.37 27.66
C ILE A 70 9.08 -8.22 28.15
N CYS A 71 9.86 -7.34 27.53
CA CYS A 71 11.26 -7.11 27.90
C CYS A 71 11.38 -6.59 29.33
N GLN A 72 10.53 -5.62 29.72
CA GLN A 72 10.50 -5.12 31.10
C GLN A 72 10.08 -6.19 32.11
N ALA A 73 9.07 -7.00 31.80
CA ALA A 73 8.59 -8.05 32.70
C ALA A 73 9.58 -9.21 32.85
N SER A 74 10.42 -9.44 31.83
CA SER A 74 11.37 -10.55 31.78
C SER A 74 12.81 -10.13 32.14
N ASN A 75 13.04 -8.87 32.54
CA ASN A 75 14.38 -8.29 32.77
C ASN A 75 15.35 -8.45 31.59
N LEU A 76 14.83 -8.50 30.37
CA LEU A 76 15.63 -8.60 29.15
C LEU A 76 16.17 -7.21 28.78
N GLU A 77 17.49 -7.05 28.65
CA GLU A 77 18.15 -5.81 28.18
C GLU A 77 17.99 -5.60 26.65
N ILE A 78 16.80 -5.86 26.10
CA ILE A 78 16.49 -5.73 24.66
C ILE A 78 16.06 -4.30 24.30
N GLY A 79 15.81 -3.43 25.29
CA GLY A 79 15.24 -2.10 25.08
C GLY A 79 15.99 -1.21 24.08
N GLU A 80 17.32 -1.34 23.98
CA GLU A 80 18.15 -0.60 23.02
C GLU A 80 18.30 -1.31 21.66
N GLN A 81 17.84 -2.55 21.54
CA GLN A 81 18.05 -3.44 20.38
C GLN A 81 16.73 -3.82 19.66
N LEU A 82 15.62 -3.18 20.03
CA LEU A 82 14.34 -3.28 19.35
C LEU A 82 14.20 -2.15 18.33
N TRP A 83 14.04 -2.51 17.06
CA TRP A 83 14.01 -1.56 15.95
C TRP A 83 12.73 -1.75 15.12
N THR A 84 12.15 -0.64 14.66
CA THR A 84 11.25 -0.70 13.52
C THR A 84 12.02 -0.98 12.23
N TYR A 85 11.33 -1.43 11.17
CA TYR A 85 11.94 -1.59 9.84
C TYR A 85 12.69 -0.33 9.37
N GLU A 86 12.08 0.85 9.53
CA GLU A 86 12.68 2.11 9.06
C GLU A 86 13.88 2.54 9.90
N GLU A 87 13.79 2.42 11.23
CA GLU A 87 14.90 2.76 12.13
C GLU A 87 16.09 1.83 11.91
N TRP A 88 15.84 0.53 11.79
CA TRP A 88 16.88 -0.47 11.50
C TRP A 88 17.59 -0.16 10.18
N PHE A 89 16.81 0.07 9.12
CA PHE A 89 17.35 0.39 7.81
C PHE A 89 18.21 1.67 7.83
N LYS A 90 17.72 2.74 8.49
CA LYS A 90 18.47 4.00 8.66
C LYS A 90 19.75 3.78 9.45
N PHE A 91 19.71 2.97 10.51
CA PHE A 91 20.87 2.63 11.32
C PHE A 91 21.94 1.91 10.51
N VAL A 92 21.60 0.79 9.85
CA VAL A 92 22.55 0.00 9.04
C VAL A 92 23.18 0.85 7.94
N ARG A 93 22.38 1.64 7.22
CA ARG A 93 22.89 2.55 6.19
C ARG A 93 23.89 3.56 6.77
N GLY A 94 23.63 4.09 7.97
CA GLY A 94 24.56 4.98 8.68
C GLY A 94 25.85 4.26 9.11
N CYS A 95 25.78 2.98 9.44
CA CYS A 95 26.94 2.15 9.78
C CYS A 95 27.84 1.86 8.58
N TRP A 96 27.33 1.74 7.35
CA TRP A 96 28.21 1.58 6.18
C TRP A 96 29.07 2.81 5.88
N SER A 97 28.60 4.00 6.25
CA SER A 97 29.45 5.19 6.26
C SER A 97 30.46 5.25 7.42
N ARG A 98 30.35 4.35 8.42
CA ARG A 98 31.22 4.25 9.61
C ARG A 98 31.39 2.78 10.03
N PRO A 99 32.21 1.98 9.32
CA PRO A 99 32.28 0.53 9.49
C PRO A 99 32.61 0.05 10.91
N GLU A 100 33.27 0.89 11.72
CA GLU A 100 33.56 0.66 13.14
C GLU A 100 32.31 0.42 14.01
N ARG A 101 31.11 0.81 13.53
CA ARG A 101 29.84 0.53 14.23
C ARG A 101 29.27 -0.87 13.95
N LEU A 102 29.78 -1.57 12.92
CA LEU A 102 29.38 -2.94 12.62
C LEU A 102 30.10 -3.95 13.52
N SER A 103 31.30 -3.61 14.03
CA SER A 103 32.03 -4.44 15.00
C SER A 103 31.35 -4.50 16.37
N ASP A 104 30.46 -3.55 16.70
CA ASP A 104 29.63 -3.64 17.92
C ASP A 104 28.55 -4.74 17.82
N LEU A 105 28.35 -5.32 16.63
CA LEU A 105 27.39 -6.40 16.36
C LEU A 105 28.08 -7.78 16.25
N GLU A 106 29.34 -7.90 16.66
CA GLU A 106 30.05 -9.19 16.68
C GLU A 106 29.34 -10.18 17.61
N ARG A 107 28.88 -11.33 17.07
CA ARG A 107 28.06 -12.36 17.74
C ARG A 107 26.59 -11.97 17.97
N THR A 108 25.95 -11.38 16.97
CA THR A 108 24.52 -11.03 17.04
C THR A 108 23.61 -12.15 16.56
N THR A 109 22.50 -12.35 17.27
CA THR A 109 21.32 -13.05 16.76
C THR A 109 20.30 -12.01 16.31
N PHE A 110 19.92 -12.06 15.04
CA PHE A 110 18.88 -11.21 14.47
C PHE A 110 17.57 -11.98 14.49
N VAL A 111 16.53 -11.39 15.07
CA VAL A 111 15.16 -11.87 14.98
C VAL A 111 14.36 -10.87 14.17
N PHE A 112 13.87 -11.30 13.02
CA PHE A 112 13.20 -10.43 12.06
C PHE A 112 11.75 -10.89 11.88
N GLU A 113 10.78 -10.09 12.33
CA GLU A 113 9.37 -10.36 12.03
C GLU A 113 9.09 -10.02 10.56
N VAL A 114 8.71 -11.01 9.75
CA VAL A 114 8.34 -10.79 8.35
C VAL A 114 6.85 -10.56 8.27
N HIS A 115 6.44 -9.33 7.95
CA HIS A 115 5.03 -9.06 7.70
C HIS A 115 4.61 -9.76 6.38
N PRO A 116 3.54 -10.58 6.35
CA PRO A 116 3.14 -11.35 5.16
C PRO A 116 2.94 -10.53 3.89
N VAL A 117 2.42 -9.30 4.04
CA VAL A 117 2.22 -8.36 2.92
C VAL A 117 3.55 -7.87 2.31
N MET A 118 4.64 -7.90 3.07
CA MET A 118 5.98 -7.42 2.71
C MET A 118 5.97 -6.05 2.02
N SER A 119 5.90 -4.99 2.83
CA SER A 119 6.08 -3.61 2.36
C SER A 119 7.51 -3.34 1.89
N VAL A 120 7.74 -2.21 1.24
CA VAL A 120 9.10 -1.76 0.89
C VAL A 120 9.98 -1.62 2.13
N SER A 121 9.46 -1.02 3.21
CA SER A 121 10.22 -0.90 4.47
C SER A 121 10.60 -2.28 5.03
N CYS A 122 9.69 -3.25 5.01
CA CYS A 122 9.97 -4.63 5.41
C CYS A 122 11.08 -5.25 4.54
N ALA A 123 10.97 -5.13 3.22
CA ALA A 123 11.94 -5.69 2.28
C ALA A 123 13.32 -5.04 2.43
N MET A 124 13.39 -3.71 2.53
CA MET A 124 14.65 -2.97 2.73
C MET A 124 15.31 -3.31 4.06
N ALA A 125 14.53 -3.45 5.13
CA ALA A 125 15.04 -3.88 6.43
C ALA A 125 15.59 -5.32 6.37
N LEU A 126 14.90 -6.24 5.67
CA LEU A 126 15.36 -7.61 5.47
C LEU A 126 16.68 -7.65 4.68
N VAL A 127 16.79 -6.88 3.59
CA VAL A 127 18.03 -6.74 2.83
C VAL A 127 19.16 -6.25 3.72
N ALA A 128 18.92 -5.20 4.51
CA ALA A 128 19.90 -4.66 5.44
C ALA A 128 20.33 -5.72 6.49
N THR A 129 19.39 -6.44 7.09
CA THR A 129 19.69 -7.50 8.07
C THR A 129 20.58 -8.59 7.48
N ILE A 130 20.24 -9.10 6.29
CA ILE A 130 21.02 -10.18 5.66
C ILE A 130 22.39 -9.68 5.24
N GLN A 131 22.47 -8.52 4.58
CA GLN A 131 23.76 -7.93 4.19
C GLN A 131 24.67 -7.72 5.42
N THR A 132 24.15 -7.15 6.50
CA THR A 132 24.89 -6.98 7.76
C THR A 132 25.35 -8.33 8.34
N ALA A 133 24.49 -9.34 8.35
CA ALA A 133 24.85 -10.67 8.84
C ALA A 133 25.97 -11.34 8.00
N VAL A 134 25.97 -11.11 6.69
CA VAL A 134 26.99 -11.61 5.76
C VAL A 134 28.32 -10.86 5.94
N GLU A 135 28.28 -9.54 6.13
CA GLU A 135 29.49 -8.72 6.31
C GLU A 135 30.22 -9.00 7.64
N ILE A 136 29.49 -9.29 8.72
CA ILE A 136 30.06 -9.58 10.05
C ILE A 136 30.50 -11.05 10.19
N ALA A 137 30.07 -11.92 9.27
CA ALA A 137 30.35 -13.35 9.27
C ALA A 137 31.84 -13.76 9.36
N PRO A 138 32.82 -13.04 8.77
CA PRO A 138 34.22 -13.45 8.80
C PRO A 138 34.81 -13.41 10.22
N GLY A 139 34.70 -14.53 10.96
CA GLY A 139 35.25 -14.70 12.31
C GLY A 139 34.22 -14.78 13.44
N ASN A 140 32.92 -14.66 13.15
CA ASN A 140 31.86 -14.63 14.16
C ASN A 140 30.73 -15.63 13.90
N VAL A 141 30.03 -16.01 14.98
CA VAL A 141 28.81 -16.84 14.91
C VAL A 141 27.60 -15.91 14.85
N THR A 142 26.99 -15.77 13.68
CA THR A 142 25.81 -14.95 13.41
C THR A 142 24.62 -15.85 13.08
N ARG A 143 23.43 -15.49 13.59
CA ARG A 143 22.19 -16.20 13.32
C ARG A 143 21.12 -15.20 12.87
N VAL A 144 20.38 -15.52 11.82
CA VAL A 144 19.22 -14.73 11.38
C VAL A 144 17.98 -15.61 11.40
N LEU A 145 17.06 -15.33 12.31
CA LEU A 145 15.79 -16.02 12.44
C LEU A 145 14.67 -15.09 11.97
N THR A 146 14.03 -15.44 10.85
CA THR A 146 12.79 -14.77 10.44
C THR A 146 11.60 -15.39 11.17
N VAL A 147 10.59 -14.60 11.50
CA VAL A 147 9.38 -15.05 12.23
C VAL A 147 8.14 -14.57 11.48
N SER A 148 7.20 -15.47 11.18
CA SER A 148 5.94 -15.14 10.48
C SER A 148 4.83 -16.14 10.77
N SER A 149 3.58 -15.73 10.56
CA SER A 149 2.41 -16.62 10.54
C SER A 149 2.29 -17.42 9.22
N THR A 150 3.17 -17.13 8.25
CA THR A 150 3.20 -17.74 6.93
C THR A 150 4.27 -18.82 6.81
N ASP A 151 4.24 -19.59 5.73
CA ASP A 151 5.42 -20.35 5.30
C ASP A 151 6.60 -19.42 4.99
N ILE A 152 7.79 -20.02 4.88
CA ILE A 152 9.02 -19.31 4.56
C ILE A 152 8.87 -18.51 3.27
N ASP A 153 9.24 -17.23 3.36
CA ASP A 153 9.14 -16.32 2.26
C ASP A 153 10.18 -16.63 1.16
N GLN A 154 9.73 -16.75 -0.08
CA GLN A 154 10.62 -17.10 -1.20
C GLN A 154 11.62 -15.99 -1.55
N ALA A 155 11.31 -14.72 -1.26
CA ALA A 155 12.29 -13.65 -1.42
C ALA A 155 13.42 -13.76 -0.38
N PHE A 156 13.10 -14.17 0.85
CA PHE A 156 14.11 -14.47 1.86
C PHE A 156 15.02 -15.62 1.43
N VAL A 157 14.44 -16.72 0.94
CA VAL A 157 15.21 -17.88 0.44
C VAL A 157 16.16 -17.46 -0.68
N ARG A 158 15.64 -16.82 -1.73
CA ARG A 158 16.45 -16.38 -2.88
C ARG A 158 17.55 -15.39 -2.48
N LEU A 159 17.26 -14.50 -1.53
CA LEU A 159 18.25 -13.54 -1.05
C LEU A 159 19.39 -14.22 -0.29
N VAL A 160 19.10 -15.22 0.55
CA VAL A 160 20.13 -16.03 1.24
C VAL A 160 20.99 -16.82 0.25
N GLU A 161 20.34 -17.46 -0.73
CA GLU A 161 21.01 -18.22 -1.79
C GLU A 161 21.87 -17.32 -2.69
N HIS A 162 21.43 -16.08 -2.96
CA HIS A 162 22.20 -15.09 -3.71
C HIS A 162 23.56 -14.78 -3.05
N TYR A 163 23.62 -14.76 -1.71
CA TYR A 163 24.86 -14.61 -0.96
C TYR A 163 25.66 -15.91 -0.81
N GLY A 164 25.22 -17.02 -1.42
CA GLY A 164 25.93 -18.29 -1.44
C GLY A 164 25.76 -19.15 -0.18
N TYR A 165 24.71 -18.91 0.60
CA TYR A 165 24.38 -19.70 1.79
C TYR A 165 23.31 -20.76 1.51
N GLU A 166 23.22 -21.77 2.36
CA GLU A 166 22.19 -22.81 2.29
C GLU A 166 20.79 -22.24 2.57
N SER A 167 19.77 -22.86 1.97
CA SER A 167 18.38 -22.44 2.17
C SER A 167 18.01 -22.45 3.67
N PRO A 168 17.21 -21.47 4.15
CA PRO A 168 16.99 -21.31 5.58
C PRO A 168 16.26 -22.51 6.21
N GLN A 169 16.66 -22.87 7.43
CA GLN A 169 16.06 -23.97 8.18
C GLN A 169 14.64 -23.60 8.65
N LEU A 170 13.66 -24.46 8.35
CA LEU A 170 12.27 -24.25 8.79
C LEU A 170 12.03 -24.83 10.20
N PHE A 171 11.40 -24.03 11.05
CA PHE A 171 10.90 -24.40 12.36
C PHE A 171 9.41 -24.09 12.43
N THR A 172 8.64 -24.91 13.15
CA THR A 172 7.21 -24.70 13.36
C THR A 172 6.91 -24.63 14.85
N HIS A 173 6.29 -23.53 15.24
CA HIS A 173 5.76 -23.34 16.57
C HIS A 173 4.28 -23.75 16.57
N VAL A 174 3.96 -24.81 17.32
CA VAL A 174 2.61 -25.37 17.43
C VAL A 174 1.93 -24.80 18.66
N ASN A 175 0.81 -24.10 18.46
CA ASN A 175 0.04 -23.54 19.54
C ASN A 175 -0.73 -24.65 20.29
N ARG A 176 -0.71 -24.63 21.63
CA ARG A 176 -1.61 -25.43 22.46
C ARG A 176 -2.84 -24.60 22.79
N VAL A 177 -3.79 -24.50 21.85
CA VAL A 177 -5.06 -23.81 22.10
C VAL A 177 -5.78 -24.50 23.28
N SER A 178 -6.10 -23.76 24.36
CA SER A 178 -6.98 -24.28 25.41
C SER A 178 -8.42 -24.30 24.91
N SER A 179 -9.21 -25.35 25.17
CA SER A 179 -10.59 -25.50 24.68
C SER A 179 -11.61 -24.49 25.27
N GLU A 180 -11.16 -23.48 26.01
CA GLU A 180 -12.02 -22.65 26.88
C GLU A 180 -12.71 -21.47 26.17
N THR A 181 -12.29 -21.10 24.96
CA THR A 181 -12.90 -19.97 24.20
C THR A 181 -13.62 -20.41 22.93
N GLU A 182 -13.81 -21.71 22.70
CA GLU A 182 -14.54 -22.19 21.54
C GLU A 182 -16.01 -21.75 21.62
N PRO A 183 -16.55 -21.08 20.60
CA PRO A 183 -17.96 -20.68 20.56
C PRO A 183 -18.88 -21.90 20.57
N GLU A 184 -20.12 -21.71 21.01
CA GLU A 184 -21.12 -22.79 21.01
C GLU A 184 -21.63 -23.12 19.60
N ASP A 185 -21.66 -22.12 18.71
CA ASP A 185 -22.11 -22.24 17.33
C ASP A 185 -21.11 -21.53 16.39
N VAL A 186 -20.22 -22.30 15.75
CA VAL A 186 -19.33 -21.81 14.68
C VAL A 186 -19.84 -22.35 13.36
N ARG A 187 -20.18 -21.46 12.42
CA ARG A 187 -20.68 -21.85 11.10
C ARG A 187 -19.93 -21.15 9.97
N THR A 188 -19.57 -21.93 8.96
CA THR A 188 -19.19 -21.42 7.64
C THR A 188 -20.39 -21.51 6.71
N ILE A 189 -20.80 -20.38 6.14
CA ILE A 189 -21.97 -20.25 5.27
C ILE A 189 -21.48 -19.96 3.86
N TYR A 190 -21.48 -21.01 3.03
CA TYR A 190 -21.19 -20.91 1.61
C TYR A 190 -22.40 -20.38 0.84
N CYS A 191 -22.17 -19.35 0.04
CA CYS A 191 -23.18 -18.68 -0.77
C CYS A 191 -22.86 -18.88 -2.26
N ALA A 192 -23.90 -19.08 -3.09
CA ALA A 192 -23.73 -19.31 -4.52
C ALA A 192 -23.42 -18.02 -5.31
N SER A 193 -23.64 -16.86 -4.69
CA SER A 193 -23.35 -15.55 -5.27
C SER A 193 -23.15 -14.51 -4.18
N LYS A 194 -22.53 -13.38 -4.55
CA LYS A 194 -22.40 -12.21 -3.68
C LYS A 194 -23.77 -11.64 -3.23
N ALA A 195 -24.78 -11.69 -4.11
CA ALA A 195 -26.15 -11.27 -3.78
C ALA A 195 -26.79 -12.19 -2.71
N GLU A 196 -26.57 -13.51 -2.81
CA GLU A 196 -27.03 -14.44 -1.78
C GLU A 196 -26.30 -14.24 -0.45
N LEU A 197 -24.99 -14.00 -0.50
CA LEU A 197 -24.17 -13.70 0.68
C LEU A 197 -24.74 -12.51 1.45
N ASN A 198 -25.04 -11.41 0.76
CA ASN A 198 -25.64 -10.23 1.36
C ASN A 198 -26.99 -10.53 2.01
N ARG A 199 -27.90 -11.19 1.26
CA ARG A 199 -29.23 -11.53 1.76
C ARG A 199 -29.16 -12.36 3.05
N ARG A 200 -28.32 -13.40 3.06
CA ARG A 200 -28.17 -14.29 4.23
C ARG A 200 -27.54 -13.59 5.43
N ALA A 201 -26.58 -12.71 5.20
CA ALA A 201 -25.96 -11.91 6.25
C ALA A 201 -26.99 -10.99 6.92
N ILE A 202 -27.73 -10.21 6.12
CA ILE A 202 -28.76 -9.27 6.59
C ILE A 202 -29.86 -9.98 7.38
N GLU A 203 -30.39 -11.08 6.83
CA GLU A 203 -31.42 -11.89 7.50
C GLU A 203 -30.98 -12.35 8.90
N ARG A 204 -29.69 -12.69 9.06
CA ARG A 204 -29.17 -13.15 10.36
C ARG A 204 -28.97 -11.97 11.31
N PHE A 205 -28.42 -10.84 10.86
CA PHE A 205 -28.14 -9.68 11.72
C PHE A 205 -29.39 -9.18 12.45
N GLY A 206 -30.50 -9.03 11.72
CA GLY A 206 -31.77 -8.57 12.29
C GLY A 206 -32.48 -9.58 13.19
N SER A 207 -32.06 -10.85 13.17
CA SER A 207 -32.70 -11.93 13.94
C SER A 207 -32.06 -12.17 15.33
N LEU A 208 -30.86 -11.63 15.56
CA LEU A 208 -30.07 -11.90 16.76
C LEU A 208 -30.19 -10.73 17.76
N GLN A 209 -30.30 -11.07 19.04
CA GLN A 209 -30.27 -10.09 20.14
C GLN A 209 -28.91 -10.10 20.81
N GLY A 210 -28.44 -8.94 21.26
CA GLY A 210 -27.13 -8.80 21.89
C GLY A 210 -26.18 -7.98 21.03
N LYS A 211 -24.96 -7.81 21.53
CA LYS A 211 -23.93 -6.97 20.92
C LYS A 211 -23.25 -7.70 19.77
N GLN A 212 -23.21 -7.06 18.60
CA GLN A 212 -22.73 -7.66 17.36
C GLN A 212 -21.55 -6.90 16.77
N ILE A 213 -20.65 -7.66 16.13
CA ILE A 213 -19.63 -7.10 15.23
C ILE A 213 -19.70 -7.79 13.87
N VAL A 214 -19.66 -6.99 12.81
CA VAL A 214 -19.56 -7.44 11.41
C VAL A 214 -18.20 -7.01 10.88
N ILE A 215 -17.37 -7.98 10.48
CA ILE A 215 -16.06 -7.78 9.90
C ILE A 215 -16.19 -7.93 8.40
N ASP A 216 -15.99 -6.82 7.71
CA ASP A 216 -16.14 -6.70 6.28
C ASP A 216 -14.78 -6.61 5.61
N THR A 217 -14.38 -7.62 4.84
CA THR A 217 -13.10 -7.58 4.13
C THR A 217 -13.15 -6.79 2.82
N GLN A 218 -14.30 -6.23 2.43
CA GLN A 218 -14.43 -5.39 1.24
C GLN A 218 -15.48 -4.25 1.40
N PRO A 219 -15.02 -3.04 1.80
CA PRO A 219 -15.89 -1.91 2.17
C PRO A 219 -16.92 -1.49 1.10
N CYS A 220 -16.60 -1.63 -0.18
CA CYS A 220 -17.44 -1.18 -1.28
C CYS A 220 -18.67 -2.05 -1.55
N TYR A 221 -18.73 -3.27 -0.98
CA TYR A 221 -19.82 -4.19 -1.25
C TYR A 221 -20.92 -4.12 -0.19
N LEU A 222 -20.54 -3.85 1.07
CA LEU A 222 -21.51 -3.74 2.16
C LEU A 222 -22.11 -2.33 2.29
N ALA A 223 -21.37 -1.26 2.03
CA ALA A 223 -21.90 0.11 2.15
C ALA A 223 -23.14 0.37 1.25
N THR A 224 -23.24 -0.30 0.10
CA THR A 224 -24.35 -0.16 -0.84
C THR A 224 -25.53 -1.08 -0.53
N VAL A 225 -25.30 -2.15 0.25
CA VAL A 225 -26.28 -3.24 0.39
C VAL A 225 -26.79 -3.40 1.82
N LEU A 226 -26.00 -2.96 2.81
CA LEU A 226 -26.38 -3.19 4.19
C LEU A 226 -27.53 -2.33 4.64
N ASP A 227 -27.70 -1.10 4.12
CA ASP A 227 -28.73 -0.13 4.56
C ASP A 227 -28.97 -0.24 6.08
N LEU A 228 -27.87 -0.51 6.82
CA LEU A 228 -27.92 -0.72 8.26
C LEU A 228 -28.23 0.67 8.78
N ASP A 229 -29.24 0.75 9.63
CA ASP A 229 -29.67 2.01 10.18
C ASP A 229 -28.50 2.72 10.88
N ASP A 230 -28.66 4.03 11.11
CA ASP A 230 -27.66 4.87 11.78
C ASP A 230 -27.32 4.41 13.23
N SER A 231 -27.90 3.30 13.71
CA SER A 231 -27.58 2.68 15.00
C SER A 231 -26.28 1.87 14.99
N TRP A 232 -25.74 1.54 13.81
CA TRP A 232 -24.46 0.83 13.69
C TRP A 232 -23.27 1.80 13.60
N LYS A 233 -22.24 1.53 14.39
CA LYS A 233 -20.99 2.27 14.31
C LYS A 233 -20.10 1.68 13.22
N HIS A 234 -19.86 2.48 12.18
CA HIS A 234 -18.90 2.14 11.13
C HIS A 234 -17.48 2.52 11.55
N VAL A 235 -16.58 1.54 11.53
CA VAL A 235 -15.17 1.70 11.84
C VAL A 235 -14.36 1.19 10.65
N SER A 236 -13.53 2.04 10.06
CA SER A 236 -12.59 1.62 9.02
C SER A 236 -11.22 1.38 9.64
N MET A 237 -10.60 0.23 9.33
CA MET A 237 -9.22 -0.04 9.70
C MET A 237 -8.28 0.77 8.79
N ASN A 238 -8.08 2.04 9.11
CA ASN A 238 -6.99 2.85 8.56
C ASN A 238 -5.88 3.06 9.60
N SER A 239 -4.68 3.42 9.12
CA SER A 239 -3.49 3.57 9.97
C SER A 239 -3.55 4.71 11.00
N SER A 240 -4.56 5.59 10.90
CA SER A 240 -4.74 6.77 11.75
C SER A 240 -5.76 6.56 12.89
N GLY A 241 -6.47 5.43 12.93
CA GLY A 241 -7.59 5.16 13.84
C GLY A 241 -7.31 4.20 15.01
N PHE A 242 -6.06 4.02 15.45
CA PHE A 242 -5.68 2.94 16.39
C PHE A 242 -6.58 2.83 17.63
N LYS A 243 -6.88 3.94 18.31
CA LYS A 243 -7.76 3.92 19.50
C LYS A 243 -9.16 3.41 19.20
N LEU A 244 -9.73 3.81 18.07
CA LEU A 244 -11.06 3.40 17.65
C LEU A 244 -11.08 1.92 17.25
N ILE A 245 -10.03 1.46 16.54
CA ILE A 245 -9.84 0.06 16.20
C ILE A 245 -9.71 -0.77 17.49
N PHE A 246 -8.87 -0.34 18.44
CA PHE A 246 -8.71 -1.04 19.71
C PHE A 246 -10.03 -1.12 20.50
N ALA A 247 -10.79 -0.02 20.58
CA ALA A 247 -12.09 0.02 21.22
C ALA A 247 -13.09 -0.93 20.53
N ALA A 248 -13.08 -0.98 19.19
CA ALA A 248 -13.88 -1.93 18.42
C ALA A 248 -13.47 -3.38 18.72
N PHE A 249 -12.18 -3.75 18.75
CA PHE A 249 -11.77 -5.12 19.06
C PHE A 249 -12.03 -5.53 20.52
N SER A 250 -11.96 -4.57 21.43
CA SER A 250 -12.16 -4.80 22.87
C SER A 250 -13.64 -4.79 23.28
N GLY A 251 -14.55 -4.46 22.37
CA GLY A 251 -15.98 -4.33 22.66
C GLY A 251 -16.28 -3.16 23.59
N GLU A 252 -15.48 -2.10 23.56
CA GLU A 252 -15.67 -0.89 24.39
C GLU A 252 -16.69 0.10 23.78
N LEU A 253 -16.99 -0.05 22.49
CA LEU A 253 -18.02 0.76 21.81
C LEU A 253 -19.40 0.26 22.21
N ASP A 254 -20.30 1.12 22.68
CA ASP A 254 -21.64 0.69 23.13
C ASP A 254 -22.53 0.17 21.99
N ASP A 255 -22.28 0.65 20.77
CA ASP A 255 -23.04 0.30 19.56
C ASP A 255 -22.65 -1.06 18.97
N ASN A 256 -23.50 -1.58 18.09
CA ASN A 256 -23.08 -2.64 17.16
C ASN A 256 -22.07 -2.06 16.17
N VAL A 257 -21.09 -2.87 15.76
CA VAL A 257 -19.95 -2.38 14.97
C VAL A 257 -19.90 -3.03 13.60
N VAL A 258 -19.75 -2.22 12.55
CA VAL A 258 -19.27 -2.67 11.24
C VAL A 258 -17.81 -2.26 11.10
N LEU A 259 -16.93 -3.26 11.11
CA LEU A 259 -15.50 -3.08 10.93
C LEU A 259 -15.12 -3.36 9.47
N HIS A 260 -14.79 -2.30 8.74
CA HIS A 260 -14.26 -2.39 7.39
C HIS A 260 -12.74 -2.64 7.43
N VAL A 261 -12.33 -3.79 6.92
CA VAL A 261 -10.93 -4.24 6.89
C VAL A 261 -10.36 -4.05 5.49
N LEU A 262 -9.23 -3.37 5.39
CA LEU A 262 -8.53 -3.24 4.12
C LEU A 262 -7.83 -4.56 3.74
N PRO A 263 -7.76 -4.91 2.43
CA PRO A 263 -7.02 -6.08 1.99
C PRO A 263 -5.58 -6.09 2.51
N GLY A 264 -5.18 -7.19 3.15
CA GLY A 264 -3.85 -7.37 3.76
C GLY A 264 -3.72 -6.91 5.21
N ILE A 265 -4.81 -6.45 5.84
CA ILE A 265 -4.88 -6.20 7.28
C ILE A 265 -5.52 -7.41 7.98
N TYR A 266 -4.80 -7.99 8.93
CA TYR A 266 -5.23 -9.15 9.70
C TYR A 266 -5.67 -8.74 11.09
N SER A 267 -6.30 -9.66 11.82
CA SER A 267 -6.77 -9.42 13.19
C SER A 267 -5.61 -8.93 14.05
N PRO A 268 -5.56 -7.64 14.44
CA PRO A 268 -4.44 -7.14 15.22
C PRO A 268 -4.53 -7.63 16.67
N PHE A 269 -5.74 -7.85 17.17
CA PHE A 269 -6.04 -8.32 18.53
C PHE A 269 -7.09 -9.42 18.53
N PRO A 270 -7.23 -10.15 19.64
CA PRO A 270 -8.42 -10.96 19.88
C PRO A 270 -9.68 -10.12 19.99
N LEU A 271 -10.77 -10.58 19.40
CA LEU A 271 -12.09 -9.97 19.57
C LEU A 271 -12.67 -10.29 20.95
N ARG A 272 -13.16 -9.27 21.66
CA ARG A 272 -13.71 -9.37 23.02
C ARG A 272 -15.04 -8.63 23.14
N GLY A 273 -15.91 -9.11 24.02
CA GLY A 273 -17.10 -8.38 24.45
C GLY A 273 -18.29 -8.42 23.49
N TYR A 274 -18.27 -9.27 22.46
CA TYR A 274 -19.38 -9.45 21.52
C TYR A 274 -20.12 -10.76 21.77
N ASP A 275 -21.45 -10.72 21.68
CA ASP A 275 -22.31 -11.91 21.74
C ASP A 275 -22.29 -12.65 20.39
N HIS A 276 -22.22 -11.90 19.30
CA HIS A 276 -22.23 -12.43 17.93
C HIS A 276 -21.13 -11.82 17.07
N VAL A 277 -20.33 -12.67 16.43
CA VAL A 277 -19.27 -12.27 15.50
C VAL A 277 -19.62 -12.75 14.10
N HIS A 278 -19.61 -11.83 13.14
CA HIS A 278 -19.87 -12.12 11.73
C HIS A 278 -18.66 -11.69 10.91
N VAL A 279 -18.18 -12.56 10.02
CA VAL A 279 -17.09 -12.25 9.09
C VAL A 279 -17.60 -12.46 7.68
N ILE A 280 -17.54 -11.42 6.86
CA ILE A 280 -17.95 -11.44 5.45
C ILE A 280 -16.70 -11.38 4.60
N ALA A 281 -16.44 -12.47 3.88
CA ALA A 281 -15.33 -12.61 2.95
C ALA A 281 -15.85 -12.73 1.52
N VAL A 282 -15.45 -11.79 0.66
CA VAL A 282 -15.71 -11.89 -0.78
C VAL A 282 -14.60 -12.70 -1.44
N SER A 283 -14.95 -13.60 -2.36
CA SER A 283 -14.00 -14.51 -3.00
C SER A 283 -12.98 -13.83 -3.91
N ASP A 284 -13.40 -12.76 -4.57
CA ASP A 284 -12.68 -12.00 -5.59
C ASP A 284 -12.73 -10.50 -5.29
N PRO A 285 -12.07 -10.03 -4.21
CA PRO A 285 -12.01 -8.61 -3.89
C PRO A 285 -11.41 -7.78 -5.02
N MET A 286 -11.88 -6.53 -5.14
CA MET A 286 -11.17 -5.53 -5.93
C MET A 286 -9.89 -5.13 -5.21
N THR A 287 -8.75 -5.37 -5.87
CA THR A 287 -7.43 -5.02 -5.36
C THR A 287 -6.75 -4.04 -6.30
N TYR A 288 -5.93 -3.18 -5.71
CA TYR A 288 -5.02 -2.31 -6.45
C TYR A 288 -3.67 -3.01 -6.59
N GLU A 289 -3.26 -3.36 -7.80
CA GLU A 289 -2.02 -4.12 -8.04
C GLU A 289 -1.47 -3.91 -9.45
N THR A 290 -0.21 -4.30 -9.65
CA THR A 290 0.40 -4.30 -10.97
C THR A 290 -0.19 -5.45 -11.79
N ASP A 291 -0.90 -5.07 -12.86
CA ASP A 291 -1.47 -6.00 -13.81
C ASP A 291 -0.34 -6.69 -14.59
N THR A 292 -0.34 -8.01 -14.64
CA THR A 292 0.72 -8.79 -15.32
C THR A 292 0.71 -8.63 -16.83
N THR A 293 -0.37 -8.07 -17.39
CA THR A 293 -0.56 -7.92 -18.84
C THR A 293 -0.07 -6.57 -19.36
N THR A 294 -0.37 -5.50 -18.64
CA THR A 294 0.07 -4.12 -18.94
C THR A 294 1.36 -3.76 -18.19
N HIS A 295 1.70 -4.48 -17.13
CA HIS A 295 2.67 -4.08 -16.10
C HIS A 295 2.33 -2.71 -15.49
N GLN A 296 1.08 -2.24 -15.55
CA GLN A 296 0.65 -0.96 -14.99
C GLN A 296 -0.16 -1.17 -13.73
N MET A 297 -0.21 -0.13 -12.89
CA MET A 297 -1.08 -0.13 -11.72
C MET A 297 -2.54 -0.14 -12.15
N THR A 298 -3.25 -1.19 -11.77
CA THR A 298 -4.62 -1.47 -12.18
C THR A 298 -5.45 -1.89 -10.98
N VAL A 299 -6.70 -1.44 -10.93
CA VAL A 299 -7.71 -1.98 -10.03
C VAL A 299 -8.38 -3.16 -10.71
N SER A 300 -8.33 -4.35 -10.12
CA SER A 300 -8.92 -5.56 -10.70
C SER A 300 -9.49 -6.46 -9.62
N THR A 301 -10.46 -7.30 -9.98
CA THR A 301 -10.94 -8.38 -9.11
C THR A 301 -9.93 -9.52 -9.10
N ARG A 302 -9.48 -9.94 -7.92
CA ARG A 302 -8.53 -11.06 -7.76
C ARG A 302 -8.99 -11.99 -6.67
N GLN A 303 -8.86 -13.29 -6.90
CA GLN A 303 -9.01 -14.28 -5.84
C GLN A 303 -7.93 -14.14 -4.76
N TYR A 304 -8.34 -14.22 -3.49
CA TYR A 304 -7.40 -14.38 -2.38
C TYR A 304 -6.57 -15.65 -2.56
N SER A 305 -5.27 -15.58 -2.24
CA SER A 305 -4.41 -16.75 -2.14
C SER A 305 -4.81 -17.61 -0.95
N ILE A 306 -4.43 -18.89 -0.94
CA ILE A 306 -4.66 -19.81 0.18
C ILE A 306 -4.22 -19.18 1.51
N GLN A 307 -3.09 -18.48 1.51
CA GLN A 307 -2.58 -17.81 2.70
C GLN A 307 -3.46 -16.63 3.15
N GLU A 308 -3.90 -15.77 2.22
CA GLU A 308 -4.80 -14.66 2.55
C GLU A 308 -6.15 -15.15 3.08
N ARG A 309 -6.65 -16.26 2.53
CA ARG A 309 -7.90 -16.90 3.01
C ARG A 309 -7.76 -17.42 4.44
N LYS A 310 -6.62 -18.03 4.78
CA LYS A 310 -6.31 -18.48 6.14
C LYS A 310 -6.23 -17.31 7.11
N GLU A 311 -5.64 -16.20 6.70
CA GLU A 311 -5.53 -14.99 7.52
C GLU A 311 -6.90 -14.31 7.73
N VAL A 312 -7.76 -14.25 6.71
CA VAL A 312 -9.15 -13.77 6.86
C VAL A 312 -9.93 -14.67 7.82
N ARG A 313 -9.69 -15.98 7.80
CA ARG A 313 -10.27 -16.93 8.76
C ARG A 313 -9.81 -16.68 10.20
N GLU A 314 -8.70 -15.97 10.45
CA GLU A 314 -8.24 -15.72 11.83
C GLU A 314 -9.25 -14.93 12.65
N TYR A 315 -10.05 -14.06 12.03
CA TYR A 315 -11.08 -13.29 12.72
C TYR A 315 -12.11 -14.16 13.45
N VAL A 316 -12.30 -15.41 13.03
CA VAL A 316 -13.21 -16.35 13.72
C VAL A 316 -12.52 -17.18 14.81
N HIS A 317 -11.19 -17.24 14.81
CA HIS A 317 -10.40 -18.06 15.74
C HIS A 317 -9.74 -17.26 16.84
N ARG A 318 -9.38 -16.01 16.58
CA ARG A 318 -8.72 -15.10 17.53
C ARG A 318 -9.76 -14.40 18.41
N LEU A 319 -10.40 -15.18 19.28
CA LEU A 319 -11.42 -14.71 20.21
C LEU A 319 -10.83 -14.62 21.62
N GLY A 320 -10.98 -13.45 22.26
CA GLY A 320 -10.55 -13.22 23.63
C GLY A 320 -11.64 -13.47 24.67
N THR A 321 -12.90 -13.53 24.26
CA THR A 321 -14.05 -13.98 25.06
C THR A 321 -14.86 -14.99 24.26
N LYS A 322 -15.64 -15.86 24.90
CA LYS A 322 -16.50 -16.84 24.22
C LYS A 322 -17.80 -16.17 23.74
N PRO A 323 -17.99 -15.92 22.42
CA PRO A 323 -19.27 -15.44 21.89
C PRO A 323 -20.31 -16.57 21.86
N LEU A 324 -21.59 -16.20 21.80
CA LEU A 324 -22.70 -17.14 21.62
C LEU A 324 -22.67 -17.77 20.21
N SER A 325 -22.32 -16.99 19.18
CA SER A 325 -22.20 -17.51 17.82
C SER A 325 -21.14 -16.80 16.99
N VAL A 326 -20.51 -17.55 16.08
CA VAL A 326 -19.61 -17.03 15.07
C VAL A 326 -20.04 -17.52 13.69
N ALA A 327 -20.26 -16.60 12.75
CA ALA A 327 -20.65 -16.91 11.39
C ALA A 327 -19.64 -16.35 10.37
N PHE A 328 -19.11 -17.21 9.52
CA PHE A 328 -18.22 -16.86 8.41
C PHE A 328 -18.97 -17.01 7.08
N TYR A 329 -19.24 -15.90 6.39
CA TYR A 329 -19.94 -15.88 5.12
C TYR A 329 -18.94 -15.75 3.98
N VAL A 330 -19.08 -16.62 2.98
CA VAL A 330 -18.21 -16.58 1.79
C VAL A 330 -18.99 -16.98 0.55
N ASP A 331 -18.83 -16.22 -0.53
CA ASP A 331 -19.30 -16.62 -1.85
C ASP A 331 -18.30 -17.61 -2.45
N ARG A 332 -18.75 -18.71 -3.03
CA ARG A 332 -17.83 -19.62 -3.74
C ARG A 332 -17.58 -19.09 -5.15
N PRO A 333 -16.33 -18.80 -5.54
CA PRO A 333 -16.03 -18.43 -6.90
C PRO A 333 -16.25 -19.63 -7.84
N LYS A 334 -16.57 -19.33 -9.11
CA LYS A 334 -16.83 -20.37 -10.11
C LYS A 334 -15.55 -21.17 -10.38
N GLY A 335 -15.63 -22.51 -10.25
CA GLY A 335 -14.56 -23.43 -10.63
C GLY A 335 -13.76 -24.04 -9.47
N GLU A 336 -14.03 -23.66 -8.22
CA GLU A 336 -13.42 -24.29 -7.04
C GLU A 336 -14.01 -25.66 -6.72
N ASP A 337 -13.20 -26.54 -6.12
CA ASP A 337 -13.65 -27.86 -5.70
C ASP A 337 -14.62 -27.74 -4.52
N VAL A 338 -15.87 -28.16 -4.75
CA VAL A 338 -16.92 -28.08 -3.74
C VAL A 338 -16.63 -28.94 -2.50
N ASN A 339 -15.70 -29.89 -2.59
CA ASN A 339 -15.29 -30.79 -1.52
C ASN A 339 -14.16 -30.22 -0.66
N LEU A 340 -13.47 -29.17 -1.10
CA LEU A 340 -12.44 -28.50 -0.32
C LEU A 340 -13.03 -27.33 0.48
N GLU A 341 -12.42 -27.06 1.63
CA GLU A 341 -12.71 -25.82 2.36
C GLU A 341 -12.12 -24.63 1.59
N TRP A 342 -12.79 -23.48 1.62
CA TRP A 342 -12.37 -22.31 0.84
C TRP A 342 -10.92 -21.88 1.13
N TRP A 343 -10.42 -22.05 2.35
CA TRP A 343 -9.04 -21.72 2.74
C TRP A 343 -8.00 -22.81 2.40
N GLU A 344 -8.41 -23.88 1.72
CA GLU A 344 -7.52 -24.95 1.23
C GLU A 344 -7.38 -24.96 -0.30
N ASP A 345 -8.31 -24.31 -1.01
CA ASP A 345 -8.28 -24.15 -2.47
C ASP A 345 -7.94 -22.70 -2.86
N GLY A 346 -7.41 -22.51 -4.07
CA GLY A 346 -7.10 -21.19 -4.64
C GLY A 346 -5.62 -20.97 -4.98
N PRO A 347 -5.25 -19.74 -5.40
CA PRO A 347 -3.89 -19.40 -5.78
C PRO A 347 -2.88 -19.63 -4.65
N VAL A 348 -1.76 -20.28 -4.96
CA VAL A 348 -0.66 -20.50 -3.99
C VAL A 348 0.17 -19.24 -3.80
N LEU A 349 0.47 -18.53 -4.90
CA LEU A 349 1.30 -17.33 -4.85
C LEU A 349 0.55 -16.17 -4.21
N ARG A 350 1.08 -15.70 -3.08
CA ARG A 350 0.65 -14.46 -2.43
C ARG A 350 1.20 -13.24 -3.17
N ARG A 351 0.36 -12.25 -3.44
CA ARG A 351 0.77 -10.93 -3.98
C ARG A 351 1.30 -10.07 -2.83
N GLN A 352 2.60 -9.77 -2.86
CA GLN A 352 3.23 -8.91 -1.86
C GLN A 352 3.34 -7.48 -2.38
N ASN A 353 3.22 -6.49 -1.48
CA ASN A 353 3.23 -5.08 -1.86
C ASN A 353 4.55 -4.67 -2.53
N VAL A 354 5.68 -5.21 -2.04
CA VAL A 354 7.02 -4.89 -2.58
C VAL A 354 7.11 -5.06 -4.10
N TRP A 355 6.58 -6.15 -4.67
CA TRP A 355 6.68 -6.40 -6.11
C TRP A 355 5.38 -6.10 -6.87
N SER A 356 4.22 -6.11 -6.20
CA SER A 356 2.93 -5.89 -6.86
C SER A 356 2.44 -4.45 -6.83
N ARG A 357 2.88 -3.61 -5.88
CA ARG A 357 2.41 -2.22 -5.77
C ARG A 357 3.54 -1.20 -5.80
N SER A 358 4.69 -1.56 -5.24
CA SER A 358 5.74 -0.61 -4.89
C SER A 358 7.10 -0.98 -5.47
N LEU A 359 7.14 -1.77 -6.54
CA LEU A 359 8.39 -2.28 -7.12
C LEU A 359 9.32 -1.14 -7.55
N GLY A 360 8.76 -0.07 -8.13
CA GLY A 360 9.57 1.10 -8.52
C GLY A 360 10.22 1.79 -7.32
N ALA A 361 9.47 1.94 -6.22
CA ALA A 361 10.00 2.49 -4.97
C ALA A 361 11.05 1.58 -4.33
N PHE A 362 10.86 0.26 -4.39
CA PHE A 362 11.82 -0.71 -3.87
C PHE A 362 13.14 -0.69 -4.66
N ILE A 363 13.07 -0.75 -5.99
CA ILE A 363 14.24 -0.67 -6.88
C ILE A 363 15.00 0.65 -6.62
N ALA A 364 14.30 1.77 -6.55
CA ALA A 364 14.91 3.07 -6.23
C ALA A 364 15.54 3.07 -4.83
N SER A 365 14.92 2.44 -3.83
CA SER A 365 15.44 2.38 -2.46
C SER A 365 16.69 1.52 -2.34
N ILE A 366 16.80 0.44 -3.11
CA ILE A 366 17.98 -0.43 -3.15
C ILE A 366 19.22 0.32 -3.63
N THR A 367 19.09 1.28 -4.56
CA THR A 367 20.26 2.01 -5.06
C THR A 367 20.95 2.85 -3.96
N LEU A 368 20.26 3.16 -2.86
CA LEU A 368 20.84 3.83 -1.69
C LEU A 368 21.89 2.99 -0.96
N LEU A 369 21.91 1.67 -1.19
CA LEU A 369 22.92 0.78 -0.59
C LEU A 369 24.27 0.88 -1.34
N GLY A 370 24.28 1.51 -2.52
CA GLY A 370 25.48 1.75 -3.31
C GLY A 370 26.22 0.46 -3.65
N SER A 371 27.55 0.52 -3.64
CA SER A 371 28.43 -0.61 -3.97
C SER A 371 28.44 -1.72 -2.92
N ASN A 372 27.78 -1.56 -1.77
CA ASN A 372 27.75 -2.61 -0.75
C ASN A 372 26.88 -3.80 -1.18
N VAL A 373 25.95 -3.57 -2.11
CA VAL A 373 24.98 -4.57 -2.55
C VAL A 373 24.89 -4.56 -4.07
N ASP A 374 24.84 -5.73 -4.71
CA ASP A 374 24.41 -5.82 -6.10
C ASP A 374 22.90 -5.56 -6.17
N GLY A 375 22.55 -4.28 -6.30
CA GLY A 375 21.16 -3.86 -6.25
C GLY A 375 20.28 -4.50 -7.33
N ALA A 376 20.85 -4.84 -8.49
CA ALA A 376 20.10 -5.48 -9.56
C ALA A 376 19.73 -6.93 -9.20
N ALA A 377 20.68 -7.70 -8.67
CA ALA A 377 20.46 -9.08 -8.27
C ALA A 377 19.57 -9.17 -7.03
N VAL A 378 19.78 -8.31 -6.04
CA VAL A 378 18.94 -8.26 -4.83
C VAL A 378 17.52 -7.85 -5.16
N ALA A 379 17.30 -6.85 -6.02
CA ALA A 379 15.94 -6.47 -6.40
C ALA A 379 15.17 -7.62 -7.08
N GLN A 380 15.85 -8.41 -7.91
CA GLN A 380 15.27 -9.61 -8.55
C GLN A 380 14.87 -10.68 -7.54
N CYS A 381 15.57 -10.81 -6.41
CA CYS A 381 15.22 -11.78 -5.37
C CYS A 381 13.80 -11.54 -4.82
N PHE A 382 13.24 -10.33 -4.90
CA PHE A 382 11.89 -10.02 -4.41
C PHE A 382 10.80 -10.15 -5.47
N VAL A 383 11.17 -10.46 -6.72
CA VAL A 383 10.22 -10.67 -7.81
C VAL A 383 10.01 -12.19 -7.99
N PRO A 384 8.76 -12.69 -8.00
CA PRO A 384 8.51 -14.12 -8.16
C PRO A 384 9.04 -14.70 -9.48
N ASP A 385 9.37 -15.99 -9.47
CA ASP A 385 9.75 -16.72 -10.67
C ASP A 385 8.66 -16.62 -11.76
N GLY A 386 9.08 -16.42 -13.00
CA GLY A 386 8.18 -16.18 -14.12
C GLY A 386 7.70 -14.72 -14.27
N MET A 387 8.00 -13.82 -13.32
CA MET A 387 7.64 -12.40 -13.38
C MET A 387 8.84 -11.48 -13.66
N ASN A 388 9.98 -12.00 -14.14
CA ASN A 388 11.16 -11.19 -14.42
C ASN A 388 10.91 -10.07 -15.45
N SER A 389 9.96 -10.25 -16.38
CA SER A 389 9.54 -9.19 -17.32
C SER A 389 9.01 -7.95 -16.61
N LEU A 390 8.38 -8.11 -15.44
CA LEU A 390 7.89 -7.00 -14.62
C LEU A 390 9.07 -6.19 -14.05
N TYR A 391 10.09 -6.88 -13.50
CA TYR A 391 11.33 -6.25 -13.03
C TYR A 391 12.00 -5.44 -14.15
N GLN A 392 12.26 -6.07 -15.29
CA GLN A 392 12.92 -5.43 -16.43
C GLN A 392 12.15 -4.21 -16.94
N THR A 393 10.82 -4.33 -17.00
CA THR A 393 9.94 -3.21 -17.37
C THR A 393 10.08 -2.07 -16.36
N MET A 394 10.02 -2.34 -15.06
CA MET A 394 10.12 -1.30 -14.03
C MET A 394 11.48 -0.61 -14.02
N VAL A 395 12.58 -1.35 -14.14
CA VAL A 395 13.94 -0.77 -14.27
C VAL A 395 14.02 0.18 -15.45
N LYS A 396 13.51 -0.24 -16.62
CA LYS A 396 13.48 0.60 -17.83
C LYS A 396 12.67 1.89 -17.61
N ARG A 397 11.52 1.80 -16.93
CA ARG A 397 10.68 2.97 -16.62
C ARG A 397 11.40 3.96 -15.70
N LEU A 398 11.95 3.48 -14.59
CA LEU A 398 12.71 4.34 -13.67
C LEU A 398 13.91 4.99 -14.36
N HIS A 399 14.57 4.27 -15.28
CA HIS A 399 15.67 4.80 -16.08
C HIS A 399 15.21 5.92 -17.03
N LEU A 400 14.13 5.69 -17.78
CA LEU A 400 13.55 6.69 -18.68
C LEU A 400 13.07 7.94 -17.94
N GLN A 401 12.55 7.77 -16.73
CA GLN A 401 12.12 8.87 -15.86
C GLN A 401 13.30 9.62 -15.23
N GLY A 402 14.53 9.08 -15.33
CA GLY A 402 15.72 9.69 -14.74
C GLY A 402 15.83 9.52 -13.22
N ILE A 403 15.15 8.53 -12.64
CA ILE A 403 15.25 8.21 -11.21
C ILE A 403 16.51 7.36 -10.96
N ILE A 404 16.82 6.44 -11.88
CA ILE A 404 18.00 5.58 -11.84
C ILE A 404 18.79 5.62 -13.16
N ASN A 405 20.06 5.23 -13.10
CA ASN A 405 20.87 4.89 -14.25
C ASN A 405 21.27 3.42 -14.22
N LEU A 406 21.54 2.88 -15.42
CA LEU A 406 22.20 1.59 -15.58
C LEU A 406 23.70 1.85 -15.74
N GLY A 407 24.50 1.35 -14.81
CA GLY A 407 25.96 1.37 -14.88
C GLY A 407 26.47 0.59 -16.09
N GLN A 408 27.73 0.82 -16.48
CA GLN A 408 28.36 0.09 -17.59
C GLN A 408 28.51 -1.41 -17.32
N ASP A 409 28.54 -1.78 -16.04
CA ASP A 409 28.57 -3.12 -15.48
C ASP A 409 27.17 -3.72 -15.25
N GLY A 410 26.11 -2.97 -15.54
CA GLY A 410 24.72 -3.38 -15.32
C GLY A 410 24.19 -3.13 -13.91
N HIS A 411 24.96 -2.52 -13.01
CA HIS A 411 24.48 -2.17 -11.68
C HIS A 411 23.49 -1.00 -11.70
N LEU A 412 22.56 -1.01 -10.74
CA LEU A 412 21.59 0.07 -10.57
C LEU A 412 22.22 1.23 -9.80
N VAL A 413 22.17 2.43 -10.36
CA VAL A 413 22.74 3.65 -9.75
C VAL A 413 21.64 4.69 -9.55
N MET A 414 21.60 5.33 -8.39
CA MET A 414 20.67 6.44 -8.17
C MET A 414 21.04 7.63 -9.06
N ASN A 415 20.08 8.19 -9.79
CA ASN A 415 20.32 9.38 -10.64
C ASN A 415 19.81 10.68 -10.01
N LEU A 416 18.97 10.61 -8.96
CA LEU A 416 18.59 11.80 -8.21
C LEU A 416 19.73 12.18 -7.25
N GLU A 417 19.99 13.48 -7.13
CA GLU A 417 21.05 14.04 -6.29
C GLU A 417 20.49 15.17 -5.40
N GLY A 418 21.29 15.63 -4.42
CA GLY A 418 21.01 16.84 -3.65
C GLY A 418 19.62 16.88 -3.01
N ARG A 419 18.88 17.96 -3.30
CA ARG A 419 17.55 18.23 -2.72
C ARG A 419 16.49 17.32 -3.35
N GLU A 420 16.55 17.00 -4.65
CA GLU A 420 15.66 15.99 -5.26
C GLU A 420 15.74 14.64 -4.55
N LEU A 421 16.96 14.11 -4.33
CA LEU A 421 17.16 12.83 -3.64
C LEU A 421 16.59 12.86 -2.22
N THR A 422 16.87 13.96 -1.51
CA THR A 422 16.44 14.16 -0.13
C THR A 422 14.91 14.23 -0.04
N ALA A 423 14.27 15.01 -0.92
CA ALA A 423 12.82 15.14 -0.99
C ALA A 423 12.16 13.80 -1.32
N PHE A 424 12.68 13.08 -2.33
CA PHE A 424 12.13 11.83 -2.81
C PHE A 424 11.98 10.81 -1.67
N PHE A 425 13.06 10.56 -0.92
CA PHE A 425 13.03 9.59 0.18
C PHE A 425 12.34 10.11 1.44
N ALA A 426 12.32 11.43 1.68
CA ALA A 426 11.59 12.01 2.81
C ALA A 426 10.07 11.78 2.70
N VAL A 427 9.54 11.70 1.47
CA VAL A 427 8.09 11.61 1.24
C VAL A 427 7.63 10.22 0.77
N LEU A 428 8.55 9.35 0.31
CA LEU A 428 8.21 8.07 -0.32
C LEU A 428 7.29 7.19 0.53
N SER A 429 7.57 7.03 1.83
CA SER A 429 6.71 6.23 2.72
C SER A 429 5.38 6.92 3.04
N LEU A 430 5.35 8.26 3.03
CA LEU A 430 4.12 9.04 3.27
C LEU A 430 3.12 8.92 2.12
N VAL A 431 3.59 8.79 0.88
CA VAL A 431 2.75 8.57 -0.31
C VAL A 431 2.53 7.09 -0.62
N GLY A 432 2.57 6.22 0.39
CA GLY A 432 2.31 4.79 0.23
C GLY A 432 3.32 4.05 -0.65
N HIS A 433 4.54 4.57 -0.78
CA HIS A 433 5.57 4.09 -1.72
C HIS A 433 5.17 4.19 -3.19
N ASP A 434 4.29 5.13 -3.54
CA ASP A 434 4.11 5.55 -4.92
C ASP A 434 5.29 6.44 -5.35
N TYR A 435 6.24 5.81 -6.04
CA TYR A 435 7.44 6.51 -6.51
C TYR A 435 7.12 7.66 -7.47
N ARG A 436 5.98 7.63 -8.17
CA ARG A 436 5.58 8.68 -9.14
C ARG A 436 5.20 9.95 -8.38
N LEU A 437 4.38 9.81 -7.34
CA LEU A 437 3.99 10.93 -6.47
C LEU A 437 5.19 11.49 -5.69
N ALA A 438 6.06 10.60 -5.19
CA ALA A 438 7.29 11.03 -4.53
C ALA A 438 8.21 11.79 -5.49
N TYR A 439 8.36 11.30 -6.73
CA TYR A 439 9.17 11.96 -7.76
C TYR A 439 8.57 13.28 -8.23
N LEU A 440 7.23 13.39 -8.32
CA LEU A 440 6.56 14.66 -8.61
C LEU A 440 6.93 15.74 -7.59
N ILE A 441 6.88 15.42 -6.29
CA ILE A 441 7.24 16.35 -5.22
C ILE A 441 8.73 16.69 -5.28
N ALA A 442 9.57 15.67 -5.51
CA ALA A 442 11.02 15.80 -5.46
C ALA A 442 11.61 16.69 -6.56
N GLN A 443 10.99 16.71 -7.74
CA GLN A 443 11.49 17.47 -8.88
C GLN A 443 11.67 18.96 -8.58
N GLU A 444 12.91 19.41 -8.73
CA GLU A 444 13.34 20.78 -8.49
C GLU A 444 12.81 21.75 -9.55
N SER A 445 12.65 23.01 -9.16
CA SER A 445 12.29 24.10 -10.06
C SER A 445 13.47 25.05 -10.22
N GLU A 446 13.74 25.51 -11.45
CA GLU A 446 14.84 26.44 -11.74
C GLU A 446 14.71 27.77 -10.98
N THR A 447 13.47 28.15 -10.65
CA THR A 447 13.10 29.23 -9.74
C THR A 447 12.42 28.63 -8.52
N GLU A 448 12.75 29.04 -7.29
CA GLU A 448 12.05 28.59 -6.07
C GLU A 448 10.58 29.05 -6.10
N ASP A 449 9.72 28.26 -6.73
CA ASP A 449 8.29 28.51 -6.85
C ASP A 449 7.55 27.72 -5.76
N ASP A 450 7.42 28.38 -4.61
CA ASP A 450 6.75 27.84 -3.43
C ASP A 450 5.31 27.42 -3.69
N VAL A 451 4.61 28.13 -4.59
CA VAL A 451 3.22 27.82 -4.95
C VAL A 451 3.18 26.52 -5.74
N ALA A 452 4.10 26.33 -6.70
CA ALA A 452 4.19 25.09 -7.45
C ALA A 452 4.51 23.89 -6.54
N LEU A 453 5.40 24.05 -5.56
CA LEU A 453 5.68 22.99 -4.58
C LEU A 453 4.45 22.69 -3.72
N GLN A 454 3.75 23.71 -3.21
CA GLN A 454 2.52 23.52 -2.44
C GLN A 454 1.46 22.71 -3.22
N VAL A 455 1.22 23.07 -4.49
CA VAL A 455 0.27 22.33 -5.35
C VAL A 455 0.72 20.89 -5.59
N LYS A 456 2.01 20.64 -5.82
CA LYS A 456 2.55 19.26 -5.94
C LYS A 456 2.28 18.42 -4.69
N ILE A 457 2.50 18.99 -3.50
CA ILE A 457 2.24 18.31 -2.21
C ILE A 457 0.74 18.06 -2.02
N GLN A 458 -0.12 19.04 -2.32
CA GLN A 458 -1.58 18.87 -2.23
C GLN A 458 -2.08 17.79 -3.18
N LEU A 459 -1.62 17.81 -4.44
CA LEU A 459 -1.98 16.79 -5.43
C LEU A 459 -1.54 15.40 -4.95
N ALA A 460 -0.30 15.25 -4.49
CA ALA A 460 0.18 13.96 -3.97
C ALA A 460 -0.63 13.49 -2.77
N ALA A 461 -1.02 14.38 -1.85
CA ALA A 461 -1.83 14.02 -0.69
C ALA A 461 -3.23 13.54 -1.11
N VAL A 462 -3.91 14.26 -2.01
CA VAL A 462 -5.25 13.91 -2.50
C VAL A 462 -5.21 12.58 -3.28
N MET A 463 -4.23 12.40 -4.16
CA MET A 463 -4.10 11.16 -4.96
C MET A 463 -3.72 9.94 -4.10
N THR A 464 -2.91 10.13 -3.05
CA THR A 464 -2.55 9.03 -2.12
C THR A 464 -3.77 8.50 -1.38
N ILE A 465 -4.72 9.37 -1.00
CA ILE A 465 -5.92 8.95 -0.26
C ILE A 465 -7.00 8.37 -1.18
N GLY A 466 -7.16 8.89 -2.40
CA GLY A 466 -8.12 8.31 -3.35
C GLY A 466 -8.46 9.13 -4.59
N GLY A 467 -7.98 10.37 -4.73
CA GLY A 467 -8.30 11.22 -5.88
C GLY A 467 -9.79 11.53 -5.96
N LEU A 468 -10.46 11.18 -7.07
CA LEU A 468 -11.90 11.41 -7.23
C LEU A 468 -12.76 10.53 -6.33
N SER A 469 -12.25 9.39 -5.83
CA SER A 469 -13.04 8.52 -4.93
C SER A 469 -13.29 9.14 -3.55
N LEU A 470 -12.71 10.31 -3.26
CA LEU A 470 -13.07 11.12 -2.09
C LEU A 470 -14.48 11.71 -2.22
N PHE A 471 -15.05 11.70 -3.43
CA PHE A 471 -16.32 12.32 -3.76
C PHE A 471 -17.30 11.29 -4.31
N LYS A 472 -18.54 11.37 -3.86
CA LYS A 472 -19.68 10.64 -4.41
C LYS A 472 -20.41 11.55 -5.36
N PHE A 473 -20.40 11.17 -6.63
CA PHE A 473 -21.19 11.80 -7.68
C PHE A 473 -22.54 11.07 -7.75
N ASP A 474 -23.63 11.81 -7.92
CA ASP A 474 -24.95 11.21 -8.03
C ASP A 474 -25.01 10.46 -9.37
N GLU A 475 -24.87 9.13 -9.33
CA GLU A 475 -25.00 8.29 -10.50
C GLU A 475 -26.48 8.27 -10.87
N SER A 476 -26.81 8.88 -12.01
CA SER A 476 -28.12 8.72 -12.61
C SER A 476 -28.46 7.23 -12.71
N LEU A 477 -29.60 6.81 -12.16
CA LEU A 477 -30.20 5.52 -12.48
C LEU A 477 -30.24 5.37 -14.01
N GLU A 478 -29.99 4.17 -14.55
CA GLU A 478 -29.97 3.92 -15.99
C GLU A 478 -31.13 4.64 -16.71
N GLY A 479 -30.84 5.70 -17.45
CA GLY A 479 -31.80 6.50 -18.20
C GLY A 479 -32.22 7.87 -17.64
N SER A 480 -31.71 8.32 -16.49
CA SER A 480 -31.88 9.72 -16.05
C SER A 480 -30.67 10.60 -16.41
N GLU A 481 -30.87 11.90 -16.59
CA GLU A 481 -29.74 12.83 -16.74
C GLU A 481 -28.97 12.93 -15.41
N PRO A 482 -27.63 13.06 -15.43
CA PRO A 482 -26.85 13.30 -14.23
C PRO A 482 -27.30 14.60 -13.54
N ALA A 483 -27.28 14.60 -12.20
CA ALA A 483 -27.80 15.72 -11.41
C ALA A 483 -27.00 17.03 -11.62
N ASP A 484 -25.70 16.92 -11.90
CA ASP A 484 -24.82 18.04 -12.22
C ASP A 484 -24.21 17.87 -13.62
N THR A 485 -24.02 18.98 -14.35
CA THR A 485 -23.22 18.99 -15.58
C THR A 485 -21.72 19.05 -15.24
N PRO A 486 -20.82 18.59 -16.13
CA PRO A 486 -19.37 18.76 -15.95
C PRO A 486 -18.97 20.21 -15.67
N GLU A 487 -19.62 21.20 -16.28
CA GLU A 487 -19.38 22.63 -16.05
C GLU A 487 -19.77 23.06 -14.63
N ALA A 488 -20.90 22.55 -14.10
CA ALA A 488 -21.34 22.85 -12.74
C ALA A 488 -20.33 22.30 -11.71
N VAL A 489 -19.87 21.06 -11.91
CA VAL A 489 -18.87 20.42 -11.04
C VAL A 489 -17.54 21.16 -11.10
N THR A 490 -17.05 21.50 -12.29
CA THR A 490 -15.78 22.23 -12.46
C THR A 490 -15.85 23.67 -11.94
N ALA A 491 -17.01 24.33 -12.05
CA ALA A 491 -17.23 25.66 -11.47
C ALA A 491 -17.21 25.67 -9.93
N ALA A 492 -17.42 24.51 -9.29
CA ALA A 492 -17.32 24.38 -7.84
C ALA A 492 -15.87 24.39 -7.34
N CYS A 493 -14.87 24.12 -8.20
CA CYS A 493 -13.46 24.07 -7.83
C CYS A 493 -12.94 25.40 -7.27
N THR A 494 -12.02 25.32 -6.30
CA THR A 494 -11.33 26.49 -5.74
C THR A 494 -9.83 26.26 -5.54
N GLY A 495 -9.10 27.31 -5.16
CA GLY A 495 -7.65 27.27 -4.97
C GLY A 495 -6.86 27.51 -6.25
N TYR A 496 -5.55 27.31 -6.17
CA TYR A 496 -4.61 27.63 -7.27
C TYR A 496 -4.93 26.94 -8.60
N THR A 497 -5.41 25.70 -8.53
CA THR A 497 -5.68 24.81 -9.67
C THR A 497 -7.12 24.88 -10.18
N ALA A 498 -7.98 25.74 -9.62
CA ALA A 498 -9.40 25.82 -10.01
C ALA A 498 -9.62 25.95 -11.54
N PRO A 499 -8.86 26.77 -12.30
CA PRO A 499 -9.02 26.87 -13.74
C PRO A 499 -8.62 25.63 -14.55
N LEU A 500 -8.05 24.61 -13.90
CA LEU A 500 -7.60 23.37 -14.52
C LEU A 500 -8.58 22.22 -14.27
N GLY A 501 -9.66 22.44 -13.51
CA GLY A 501 -10.59 21.38 -13.11
C GLY A 501 -11.21 20.62 -14.28
N ASP A 502 -11.36 21.26 -15.44
CA ASP A 502 -11.87 20.65 -16.68
C ASP A 502 -10.80 19.92 -17.50
N GLN A 503 -9.54 19.93 -17.06
CA GLN A 503 -8.42 19.31 -17.77
C GLN A 503 -8.10 17.89 -17.27
N GLY A 504 -8.83 17.36 -16.29
CA GLY A 504 -8.61 16.00 -15.82
C GLY A 504 -9.01 15.72 -14.39
N SER A 505 -9.12 14.43 -14.07
CA SER A 505 -9.50 13.91 -12.77
C SER A 505 -8.58 14.38 -11.63
N MET A 506 -7.27 14.47 -11.88
CA MET A 506 -6.31 14.94 -10.88
C MET A 506 -6.57 16.40 -10.47
N TRP A 507 -6.80 17.27 -11.45
CA TRP A 507 -7.07 18.69 -11.23
C TRP A 507 -8.44 18.94 -10.63
N LEU A 508 -9.44 18.17 -11.04
CA LEU A 508 -10.77 18.22 -10.46
C LEU A 508 -10.74 17.82 -8.99
N ALA A 509 -10.09 16.71 -8.65
CA ALA A 509 -10.03 16.19 -7.28
C ALA A 509 -9.42 17.21 -6.30
N ILE A 510 -8.30 17.86 -6.67
CA ILE A 510 -7.68 18.90 -5.84
C ILE A 510 -8.58 20.15 -5.73
N GLY A 511 -9.24 20.57 -6.81
CA GLY A 511 -10.11 21.74 -6.82
C GLY A 511 -11.35 21.57 -5.93
N LEU A 512 -11.95 20.38 -5.95
CA LEU A 512 -13.07 20.00 -5.08
C LEU A 512 -12.62 19.85 -3.62
N TRP A 513 -11.46 19.23 -3.37
CA TRP A 513 -10.92 19.10 -2.01
C TRP A 513 -10.61 20.46 -1.38
N ASN A 514 -10.04 21.38 -2.16
CA ASN A 514 -9.83 22.77 -1.75
C ASN A 514 -11.15 23.47 -1.41
N ARG A 515 -12.22 23.23 -2.19
CA ARG A 515 -13.56 23.78 -1.92
C ARG A 515 -14.09 23.31 -0.58
N VAL A 516 -14.04 22.01 -0.30
CA VAL A 516 -14.45 21.45 1.01
C VAL A 516 -13.67 22.11 2.14
N GLY A 517 -12.33 22.17 2.01
CA GLY A 517 -11.48 22.78 3.01
C GLY A 517 -11.76 24.27 3.21
N LYS A 518 -12.07 25.02 2.14
CA LYS A 518 -12.44 26.43 2.23
C LYS A 518 -13.77 26.63 2.95
N ASP A 519 -14.80 25.88 2.57
CA ASP A 519 -16.15 25.99 3.13
C ASP A 519 -16.16 25.57 4.62
N SER A 520 -15.27 24.66 5.03
CA SER A 520 -15.14 24.16 6.40
C SER A 520 -14.02 24.83 7.22
N MET A 521 -13.54 26.01 6.81
CA MET A 521 -12.49 26.77 7.49
C MET A 521 -11.20 25.95 7.76
N ASN A 522 -10.59 25.40 6.71
CA ASN A 522 -9.40 24.54 6.75
C ASN A 522 -9.59 23.26 7.57
N PHE A 523 -10.74 22.59 7.40
CA PHE A 523 -11.09 21.37 8.14
C PHE A 523 -11.13 21.54 9.68
N SER A 524 -11.29 22.78 10.17
CA SER A 524 -11.39 23.04 11.61
C SER A 524 -12.81 22.84 12.15
N GLN A 525 -13.82 22.95 11.29
CA GLN A 525 -15.21 22.72 11.63
C GLN A 525 -15.57 21.25 11.40
N ILE A 526 -16.10 20.58 12.43
CA ILE A 526 -16.57 19.20 12.32
C ILE A 526 -18.03 19.25 11.83
N PRO A 527 -18.37 18.64 10.69
CA PRO A 527 -19.73 18.57 10.19
C PRO A 527 -20.57 17.58 11.01
N ASP A 528 -21.89 17.74 10.97
CA ASP A 528 -22.84 16.83 11.63
C ASP A 528 -22.94 15.44 10.93
N SER A 529 -22.39 15.30 9.73
CA SER A 529 -22.43 14.08 8.89
C SER A 529 -21.04 13.76 8.32
N ASP A 530 -20.74 12.47 8.17
CA ASP A 530 -19.50 11.97 7.56
C ASP A 530 -19.41 12.25 6.05
N SER A 531 -20.53 12.65 5.43
CA SER A 531 -20.57 13.20 4.07
C SER A 531 -20.95 14.67 4.07
N VAL A 532 -20.21 15.50 3.31
CA VAL A 532 -20.43 16.95 3.21
C VAL A 532 -20.81 17.32 1.78
N LEU A 533 -21.91 18.04 1.61
CA LEU A 533 -22.34 18.54 0.31
C LEU A 533 -21.38 19.63 -0.17
N ILE A 534 -20.93 19.53 -1.42
CA ILE A 534 -20.11 20.57 -2.04
C ILE A 534 -21.02 21.73 -2.48
N SER A 535 -20.67 22.94 -2.06
CA SER A 535 -21.46 24.14 -2.37
C SER A 535 -21.64 24.32 -3.89
N GLY A 536 -22.90 24.31 -4.32
CA GLY A 536 -23.28 24.56 -5.72
C GLY A 536 -23.40 23.31 -6.59
N THR A 537 -23.29 22.10 -6.01
CA THR A 537 -23.44 20.83 -6.72
C THR A 537 -24.23 19.82 -5.90
N SER A 538 -24.60 18.69 -6.49
CA SER A 538 -25.11 17.48 -5.81
C SER A 538 -24.00 16.59 -5.21
N VAL A 539 -22.73 16.85 -5.58
CA VAL A 539 -21.57 16.05 -5.19
C VAL A 539 -21.35 16.09 -3.68
N ARG A 540 -21.12 14.92 -3.08
CA ARG A 540 -20.82 14.78 -1.65
C ARG A 540 -19.39 14.33 -1.42
N ALA A 541 -18.66 15.05 -0.57
CA ALA A 541 -17.31 14.69 -0.14
C ALA A 541 -17.34 13.76 1.09
N ASN A 542 -16.48 12.75 1.11
CA ASN A 542 -16.21 11.96 2.30
C ASN A 542 -15.33 12.76 3.26
N TRP A 543 -15.91 13.26 4.35
CA TRP A 543 -15.23 14.14 5.29
C TRP A 543 -13.97 13.51 5.88
N SER A 544 -14.06 12.26 6.33
CA SER A 544 -12.96 11.55 6.99
C SER A 544 -11.73 11.43 6.07
N GLN A 545 -11.95 11.12 4.79
CA GLN A 545 -10.89 11.00 3.79
C GLN A 545 -10.34 12.38 3.40
N CYS A 546 -11.18 13.42 3.29
CA CYS A 546 -10.70 14.78 3.04
C CYS A 546 -9.81 15.30 4.19
N VAL A 547 -10.18 15.00 5.44
CA VAL A 547 -9.37 15.31 6.62
C VAL A 547 -8.08 14.51 6.63
N GLU A 548 -8.12 13.23 6.24
CA GLU A 548 -6.92 12.40 6.11
C GLU A 548 -5.95 12.96 5.07
N ALA A 549 -6.45 13.38 3.90
CA ALA A 549 -5.66 14.05 2.86
C ALA A 549 -5.05 15.36 3.39
N HIS A 550 -5.81 16.14 4.17
CA HIS A 550 -5.30 17.35 4.82
C HIS A 550 -4.21 17.05 5.86
N GLY A 551 -4.37 16.00 6.65
CA GLY A 551 -3.35 15.52 7.58
C GLY A 551 -2.09 15.05 6.86
N LEU A 552 -2.24 14.34 5.74
CA LEU A 552 -1.13 13.89 4.91
C LEU A 552 -0.38 15.07 4.27
N TRP A 553 -1.09 16.05 3.72
CA TRP A 553 -0.50 17.30 3.22
C TRP A 553 0.41 17.96 4.26
N LYS A 554 -0.07 18.11 5.51
CA LYS A 554 0.72 18.66 6.62
C LYS A 554 1.95 17.81 6.95
N ARG A 555 1.81 16.47 6.96
CA ARG A 555 2.91 15.54 7.26
C ARG A 555 4.00 15.58 6.19
N ILE A 556 3.63 15.62 4.91
CA ILE A 556 4.58 15.74 3.79
C ILE A 556 5.36 17.05 3.92
N SER A 557 4.68 18.18 4.12
CA SER A 557 5.37 19.46 4.33
C SER A 557 6.31 19.43 5.54
N ALA A 558 5.87 18.85 6.66
CA ALA A 558 6.71 18.73 7.86
C ALA A 558 7.95 17.84 7.62
N ALA A 559 7.80 16.75 6.89
CA ALA A 559 8.91 15.87 6.53
C ALA A 559 9.93 16.57 5.63
N LEU A 560 9.49 17.39 4.67
CA LEU A 560 10.38 18.20 3.84
C LEU A 560 11.15 19.24 4.67
N VAL A 561 10.46 19.99 5.54
CA VAL A 561 11.09 20.99 6.43
C VAL A 561 12.10 20.33 7.37
N ALA A 562 11.78 19.16 7.94
CA ALA A 562 12.70 18.41 8.79
C ALA A 562 13.98 17.96 8.06
N ASN A 563 13.94 17.88 6.73
CA ASN A 563 15.08 17.57 5.87
C ASN A 563 15.69 18.82 5.21
N GLY A 564 15.40 20.02 5.74
CA GLY A 564 16.00 21.28 5.27
C GLY A 564 15.43 21.81 3.95
N ILE A 565 14.23 21.35 3.57
CA ILE A 565 13.54 21.80 2.35
C ILE A 565 12.42 22.75 2.77
N ASP A 566 12.59 24.03 2.45
CA ASP A 566 11.58 25.03 2.75
C ASP A 566 10.27 24.74 2.01
N THR A 567 9.16 24.87 2.74
CA THR A 567 7.81 24.75 2.19
C THR A 567 6.99 25.92 2.66
N VAL A 568 6.33 26.62 1.74
CA VAL A 568 5.26 27.55 2.10
C VAL A 568 3.97 26.77 2.24
N ARG A 569 3.27 26.99 3.36
CA ARG A 569 1.95 26.41 3.61
C ARG A 569 0.93 27.52 3.75
N ARG A 570 0.31 27.89 2.64
CA ARG A 570 -0.83 28.80 2.66
C ARG A 570 -2.09 28.02 3.00
N GLU A 571 -2.94 28.62 3.83
CA GLU A 571 -4.24 28.06 4.15
C GLU A 571 -5.13 28.04 2.90
N LEU A 572 -5.99 27.03 2.77
CA LEU A 572 -6.86 26.84 1.61
C LEU A 572 -7.82 28.03 1.42
N THR A 573 -8.22 28.67 2.52
CA THR A 573 -9.02 29.90 2.53
C THR A 573 -8.31 31.10 1.88
N THR A 574 -6.97 31.07 1.80
CA THR A 574 -6.14 32.17 1.27
C THR A 574 -5.73 31.98 -0.19
N GLU A 575 -6.01 30.81 -0.77
CA GLU A 575 -5.73 30.49 -2.19
C GLU A 575 -6.79 31.11 -3.11
N THR A 576 -6.71 32.43 -3.30
CA THR A 576 -7.70 33.19 -4.09
C THR A 576 -7.26 33.46 -5.54
N GLN A 577 -5.99 33.24 -5.86
CA GLN A 577 -5.42 33.49 -7.18
C GLN A 577 -5.22 32.19 -7.94
N ALA A 578 -5.35 32.23 -9.26
CA ALA A 578 -4.98 31.12 -10.13
C ALA A 578 -3.45 30.96 -10.21
N LEU A 579 -3.00 29.75 -10.55
CA LEU A 579 -1.60 29.50 -10.92
C LEU A 579 -1.13 30.44 -12.03
N SER A 580 0.11 30.92 -11.92
CA SER A 580 0.76 31.56 -13.04
C SER A 580 0.95 30.54 -14.18
N ILE A 581 0.99 31.01 -15.43
CA ILE A 581 1.25 30.14 -16.59
C ILE A 581 2.61 29.43 -16.43
N GLY A 582 3.61 30.11 -15.86
CA GLY A 582 4.93 29.51 -15.60
C GLY A 582 4.85 28.35 -14.61
N SER A 583 4.18 28.56 -13.47
CA SER A 583 3.96 27.55 -12.43
C SER A 583 3.17 26.35 -12.99
N PHE A 584 2.13 26.61 -13.77
CA PHE A 584 1.35 25.55 -14.43
C PHE A 584 2.22 24.72 -15.36
N ARG A 585 2.96 25.36 -16.28
CA ARG A 585 3.84 24.66 -17.22
C ARG A 585 4.90 23.82 -16.50
N LEU A 586 5.45 24.35 -15.42
CA LEU A 586 6.40 23.65 -14.57
C LEU A 586 5.79 22.39 -13.96
N ILE A 587 4.62 22.51 -13.31
CA ILE A 587 3.95 21.36 -12.68
C ILE A 587 3.57 20.32 -13.73
N GLU A 588 3.02 20.74 -14.88
CA GLU A 588 2.63 19.81 -15.95
C GLU A 588 3.84 19.05 -16.52
N THR A 589 4.99 19.73 -16.68
CA THR A 589 6.24 19.08 -17.09
C THR A 589 6.70 18.04 -16.05
N HIS A 590 6.61 18.38 -14.76
CA HIS A 590 6.98 17.45 -13.68
C HIS A 590 6.02 16.27 -13.59
N LEU A 591 4.74 16.52 -13.82
CA LEU A 591 3.69 15.51 -13.84
C LEU A 591 3.91 14.55 -15.01
N LEU A 592 4.20 15.05 -16.22
CA LEU A 592 4.57 14.22 -17.36
C LEU A 592 5.78 13.33 -17.05
N LYS A 593 6.86 13.89 -16.48
CA LYS A 593 8.05 13.10 -16.10
C LYS A 593 7.71 12.00 -15.07
N ALA A 594 6.93 12.35 -14.05
CA ALA A 594 6.50 11.41 -13.01
C ALA A 594 5.58 10.29 -13.53
N TYR A 595 4.80 10.56 -14.57
CA TYR A 595 3.83 9.63 -15.17
C TYR A 595 4.19 9.21 -16.61
N LEU A 596 5.45 9.35 -17.02
CA LEU A 596 5.88 9.14 -18.40
C LEU A 596 5.48 7.77 -18.94
N SER A 597 5.60 6.73 -18.11
CA SER A 597 5.23 5.36 -18.48
C SER A 597 3.72 5.13 -18.58
N GLN A 598 2.91 6.11 -18.22
CA GLN A 598 1.45 6.11 -18.30
C GLN A 598 0.95 7.23 -19.21
N LEU A 599 1.83 7.73 -20.09
CA LEU A 599 1.45 8.60 -21.17
C LEU A 599 0.60 7.84 -22.18
N VAL A 600 -0.53 8.43 -22.54
CA VAL A 600 -1.44 7.94 -23.58
C VAL A 600 -1.60 9.00 -24.64
N VAL A 601 -1.81 8.54 -25.88
CA VAL A 601 -2.03 9.41 -27.03
C VAL A 601 -3.25 8.95 -27.82
N ARG A 602 -4.05 9.91 -28.27
CA ARG A 602 -5.09 9.71 -29.27
C ARG A 602 -4.65 10.42 -30.55
N SER A 603 -4.73 9.71 -31.68
CA SER A 603 -4.44 10.27 -33.01
C SER A 603 -5.73 10.76 -33.67
N PRO A 604 -5.72 11.93 -34.35
CA PRO A 604 -6.86 12.41 -35.12
C PRO A 604 -7.21 11.50 -36.30
N LEU A 605 -6.24 10.75 -36.85
CA LEU A 605 -6.44 9.83 -37.98
C LEU A 605 -7.19 8.53 -37.62
N GLN A 606 -7.41 8.27 -36.33
CA GLN A 606 -8.16 7.09 -35.85
C GLN A 606 -9.65 7.39 -35.58
N ALA A 607 -10.15 8.58 -35.92
CA ALA A 607 -11.55 8.97 -35.71
C ALA A 607 -12.57 8.17 -36.56
N ASP A 608 -12.11 7.39 -37.55
CA ASP A 608 -12.97 6.50 -38.37
C ASP A 608 -13.31 5.15 -37.71
N TRP A 609 -12.76 4.85 -36.53
CA TRP A 609 -13.16 3.68 -35.74
C TRP A 609 -14.46 4.01 -35.01
N GLN A 610 -15.42 3.08 -34.98
CA GLN A 610 -16.73 3.21 -34.31
C GLN A 610 -16.67 3.54 -32.79
N ASN A 611 -15.48 3.74 -32.24
CA ASN A 611 -15.23 4.05 -30.84
C ASN A 611 -14.49 5.40 -30.75
N GLU A 612 -15.22 6.48 -30.44
CA GLU A 612 -14.65 7.83 -30.27
C GLU A 612 -13.64 7.92 -29.12
N PHE A 613 -13.53 6.88 -28.29
CA PHE A 613 -12.71 6.83 -27.08
C PHE A 613 -11.59 5.77 -27.19
N ALA A 614 -10.65 5.91 -28.12
CA ALA A 614 -9.51 4.99 -28.26
C ALA A 614 -8.18 5.70 -28.02
N PHE A 615 -7.47 5.31 -26.96
CA PHE A 615 -6.15 5.82 -26.61
C PHE A 615 -5.09 4.74 -26.72
N LEU A 616 -3.93 5.06 -27.29
CA LEU A 616 -2.75 4.21 -27.27
C LEU A 616 -1.91 4.53 -26.04
N ASP A 617 -1.71 3.55 -25.16
CA ASP A 617 -0.68 3.63 -24.12
C ASP A 617 0.70 3.51 -24.76
N VAL A 618 1.49 4.57 -24.62
CA VAL A 618 2.80 4.68 -25.29
C VAL A 618 3.79 3.65 -24.75
N SER A 619 3.75 3.36 -23.44
CA SER A 619 4.68 2.40 -22.81
C SER A 619 4.35 0.96 -23.16
N THR A 620 3.06 0.60 -23.24
CA THR A 620 2.63 -0.79 -23.41
C THR A 620 2.18 -1.13 -24.82
N ARG A 621 1.98 -0.10 -25.67
CA ARG A 621 1.43 -0.18 -27.03
C ARG A 621 0.05 -0.82 -27.07
N ARG A 622 -0.70 -0.76 -25.96
CA ARG A 622 -2.05 -1.30 -25.86
C ARG A 622 -3.06 -0.18 -26.03
N THR A 623 -4.17 -0.50 -26.69
CA THR A 623 -5.31 0.40 -26.79
C THR A 623 -6.18 0.29 -25.55
N ILE A 624 -6.51 1.44 -24.97
CA ILE A 624 -7.48 1.61 -23.89
C ILE A 624 -8.70 2.26 -24.54
N THR A 625 -9.87 1.63 -24.39
CA THR A 625 -11.06 1.97 -25.19
C THR A 625 -12.22 2.51 -24.37
N ASP A 626 -12.01 2.77 -23.09
CA ASP A 626 -13.10 3.08 -22.17
C ASP A 626 -12.61 3.91 -20.96
N VAL A 627 -13.52 4.67 -20.35
CA VAL A 627 -13.35 5.35 -19.06
C VAL A 627 -14.54 5.00 -18.20
N LEU A 628 -14.28 4.53 -16.99
CA LEU A 628 -15.33 4.17 -16.05
C LEU A 628 -15.51 5.25 -14.97
N ASN A 629 -16.68 5.20 -14.32
CA ASN A 629 -17.01 5.91 -13.08
C ASN A 629 -16.94 7.44 -13.18
N GLU A 630 -16.41 8.08 -12.12
CA GLU A 630 -16.43 9.53 -11.91
C GLU A 630 -15.71 10.29 -13.03
N ALA A 631 -14.62 9.75 -13.57
CA ALA A 631 -13.88 10.39 -14.66
C ALA A 631 -14.70 10.46 -15.96
N GLY A 632 -15.55 9.46 -16.23
CA GLY A 632 -16.46 9.45 -17.38
C GLY A 632 -17.58 10.49 -17.26
N LEU A 633 -18.06 10.70 -16.03
CA LEU A 633 -19.20 11.59 -15.72
C LEU A 633 -18.80 13.07 -15.54
N THR A 634 -17.55 13.35 -15.19
CA THR A 634 -17.10 14.68 -14.76
C THR A 634 -16.30 15.47 -15.78
N LEU A 635 -15.87 14.84 -16.88
CA LEU A 635 -15.10 15.48 -17.95
C LEU A 635 -15.99 15.73 -19.16
N ASP A 636 -15.96 16.95 -19.69
CA ASP A 636 -16.50 17.26 -21.00
C ASP A 636 -15.55 16.72 -22.08
N TRP A 637 -15.79 15.47 -22.48
CA TRP A 637 -14.95 14.78 -23.45
C TRP A 637 -15.00 15.40 -24.85
N GLU A 638 -16.08 16.10 -25.23
CA GLU A 638 -16.13 16.78 -26.51
C GLU A 638 -15.15 17.96 -26.54
N LYS A 639 -15.06 18.70 -25.43
CA LYS A 639 -14.10 19.81 -25.27
C LYS A 639 -12.67 19.32 -25.11
N VAL A 640 -12.47 18.21 -24.40
CA VAL A 640 -11.14 17.69 -24.08
C VAL A 640 -10.53 16.87 -25.23
N LEU A 641 -11.37 16.30 -26.11
CA LEU A 641 -10.97 15.48 -27.24
C LEU A 641 -11.30 16.13 -28.60
N PRO A 642 -10.62 17.24 -28.97
CA PRO A 642 -10.80 17.83 -30.29
C PRO A 642 -10.51 16.81 -31.39
N ARG A 643 -11.34 16.78 -32.44
CA ARG A 643 -11.27 15.78 -33.52
C ARG A 643 -10.02 15.90 -34.40
N ASP A 644 -9.45 17.09 -34.50
CA ASP A 644 -8.41 17.42 -35.48
C ASP A 644 -6.99 17.48 -34.89
N GLU A 645 -6.81 17.12 -33.61
CA GLU A 645 -5.53 17.26 -32.91
C GLU A 645 -5.09 15.97 -32.23
N TYR A 646 -3.78 15.85 -32.00
CA TYR A 646 -3.24 14.85 -31.08
C TYR A 646 -3.59 15.24 -29.66
N VAL A 647 -4.18 14.31 -28.92
CA VAL A 647 -4.51 14.51 -27.51
C VAL A 647 -3.64 13.60 -26.67
N PHE A 648 -2.86 14.23 -25.80
CA PHE A 648 -2.03 13.54 -24.82
C PHE A 648 -2.69 13.61 -23.45
N GLY A 649 -2.54 12.54 -22.69
CA GLY A 649 -2.90 12.52 -21.29
C GLY A 649 -2.10 11.50 -20.53
N ILE A 650 -2.25 11.55 -19.22
CA ILE A 650 -1.69 10.58 -18.29
C ILE A 650 -2.82 10.00 -17.44
N TYR A 651 -2.58 8.84 -16.87
CA TYR A 651 -3.48 8.21 -15.91
C TYR A 651 -2.70 7.81 -14.66
N HIS A 652 -3.32 7.86 -13.49
CA HIS A 652 -2.80 7.34 -12.25
C HIS A 652 -3.09 5.85 -12.12
N HIS A 653 -4.31 5.44 -12.51
CA HIS A 653 -4.81 4.07 -12.39
C HIS A 653 -5.61 3.63 -13.63
N LEU A 654 -5.44 2.35 -13.97
CA LEU A 654 -6.36 1.63 -14.82
C LEU A 654 -7.35 0.83 -13.97
N ILE A 655 -8.42 0.37 -14.60
CA ILE A 655 -9.33 -0.62 -14.01
C ILE A 655 -9.56 -1.74 -15.02
N ARG A 656 -9.64 -2.98 -14.52
CA ARG A 656 -9.93 -4.17 -15.33
C ARG A 656 -11.27 -4.76 -14.91
N ILE A 657 -12.23 -4.75 -15.83
CA ILE A 657 -13.56 -5.35 -15.67
C ILE A 657 -13.80 -6.28 -16.86
N ASP A 658 -14.23 -7.51 -16.58
CA ASP A 658 -14.52 -8.53 -17.60
C ASP A 658 -13.39 -8.73 -18.64
N GLY A 659 -12.14 -8.63 -18.17
CA GLY A 659 -10.94 -8.78 -19.00
C GLY A 659 -10.61 -7.55 -19.87
N LYS A 660 -11.46 -6.53 -19.93
CA LYS A 660 -11.18 -5.25 -20.61
C LYS A 660 -10.49 -4.27 -19.66
N VAL A 661 -9.71 -3.35 -20.22
CA VAL A 661 -8.99 -2.31 -19.48
C VAL A 661 -9.61 -0.97 -19.81
N ALA A 662 -9.92 -0.19 -18.79
CA ALA A 662 -10.45 1.16 -18.89
C ALA A 662 -9.62 2.12 -18.02
N PHE A 663 -9.72 3.42 -18.30
CA PHE A 663 -9.22 4.42 -17.37
C PHE A 663 -10.12 4.49 -16.15
N LYS A 664 -9.49 4.51 -14.96
CA LYS A 664 -10.17 4.95 -13.73
C LYS A 664 -10.10 6.47 -13.59
N ASP A 665 -9.00 7.05 -14.09
CA ASP A 665 -8.75 8.47 -14.10
C ASP A 665 -7.94 8.85 -15.34
N TRP A 666 -8.06 10.11 -15.76
CA TRP A 666 -7.30 10.64 -16.89
C TRP A 666 -7.06 12.13 -16.68
N THR A 667 -5.88 12.63 -17.05
CA THR A 667 -5.52 14.04 -16.98
C THR A 667 -4.76 14.47 -18.22
N ARG A 668 -5.20 15.57 -18.84
CA ARG A 668 -4.61 16.13 -20.05
C ARG A 668 -3.17 16.52 -19.80
N VAL A 669 -2.35 16.28 -20.83
CA VAL A 669 -1.01 16.85 -20.96
C VAL A 669 -0.96 17.64 -22.24
N HIS A 670 -0.48 18.87 -22.19
CA HIS A 670 -0.34 19.68 -23.39
C HIS A 670 0.79 19.16 -24.30
N PRO A 671 0.60 19.20 -25.64
CA PRO A 671 1.61 18.72 -26.59
C PRO A 671 3.00 19.36 -26.40
N TRP A 672 3.06 20.64 -26.05
CA TRP A 672 4.33 21.33 -25.83
C TRP A 672 5.18 20.70 -24.72
N ALA A 673 4.56 20.08 -23.70
CA ALA A 673 5.28 19.42 -22.62
C ALA A 673 5.93 18.12 -23.11
N VAL A 674 5.22 17.39 -23.98
CA VAL A 674 5.71 16.18 -24.63
C VAL A 674 6.86 16.51 -25.59
N ASP A 675 6.68 17.53 -26.44
CA ASP A 675 7.71 18.00 -27.37
C ASP A 675 8.99 18.44 -26.64
N ASP A 676 8.85 19.19 -25.55
CA ASP A 676 9.99 19.65 -24.75
C ASP A 676 10.73 18.46 -24.09
N TRP A 677 9.98 17.48 -23.58
CA TRP A 677 10.57 16.27 -23.00
C TRP A 677 11.34 15.45 -24.04
N ILE A 678 10.73 15.19 -25.21
CA ILE A 678 11.35 14.48 -26.32
C ILE A 678 12.66 15.15 -26.72
N ARG A 679 12.61 16.46 -26.99
CA ARG A 679 13.77 17.25 -27.41
C ARG A 679 14.91 17.20 -26.40
N LYS A 680 14.60 17.22 -25.09
CA LYS A 680 15.60 17.18 -24.01
C LYS A 680 16.17 15.78 -23.76
N ASN A 681 15.44 14.72 -24.13
CA ASN A 681 15.79 13.34 -23.79
C ASN A 681 16.05 12.46 -25.01
N ARG A 682 16.42 13.06 -26.15
CA ARG A 682 16.64 12.38 -27.43
C ARG A 682 17.53 11.13 -27.36
N ASP A 683 18.55 11.16 -26.51
CA ASP A 683 19.48 10.04 -26.32
C ASP A 683 18.88 8.87 -25.50
N ARG A 684 17.81 9.14 -24.73
CA ARG A 684 17.09 8.18 -23.87
C ARG A 684 15.72 7.78 -24.45
N SER A 685 15.15 8.58 -25.34
CA SER A 685 13.76 8.50 -25.81
C SER A 685 13.57 7.65 -27.06
N GLY A 686 14.62 7.07 -27.66
CA GLY A 686 14.57 6.49 -29.02
C GLY A 686 13.40 5.51 -29.30
N GLU A 687 12.86 4.82 -28.29
CA GLU A 687 11.65 4.00 -28.44
C GLU A 687 10.33 4.80 -28.33
N TYR A 688 10.28 5.85 -27.50
CA TYR A 688 9.12 6.74 -27.36
C TYR A 688 9.02 7.72 -28.53
N GLU A 689 10.15 8.20 -29.06
CA GLU A 689 10.22 9.03 -30.28
C GLU A 689 9.75 8.31 -31.55
N ALA A 690 9.79 6.98 -31.56
CA ALA A 690 9.28 6.20 -32.68
C ALA A 690 7.76 5.92 -32.57
N ILE A 691 7.18 6.13 -31.38
CA ILE A 691 5.76 5.85 -31.07
C ILE A 691 4.92 7.13 -31.04
N ILE A 692 5.48 8.21 -30.50
CA ILE A 692 4.94 9.58 -30.54
C ILE A 692 5.26 10.19 -31.89
#